data_AF-A0A804MKG7-F1
#
_entry.id   AF-A0A804MKG7-F1
#
_cell.length_a   1.000
_cell.length_b   1.000
_cell.length_c   1.000
_cell.angle_alpha   90.00
_cell.angle_beta   90.00
_cell.angle_gamma   90.00
#
_symmetry.space_group_name_H-M   'P 1'
#
loop_
_entity.id
_entity.type
_entity.pdbx_description
1 polymer ?
#
loop_
_entity_poly.entity_id
_entity_poly.type
_entity_poly.pdbx_seq_one_letter_code
_entity_poly.pdbx_strand_id
1 'polypeptide(L)'
;MVPEENSSIINFEMARIAFKVLQGSLFSLWRLEENSVFPSILAALFVIEWECSMSLALDEEKCLESNIEDTEVGVSMCSSSKGCLEEEMHLKVNLAESIHVFCQSLSPSFWDNLHSCTLNRLATILPQCVRYAVFQTRDLHAERTSILCSEWVVDMLKLTCLDHRNLESFFDVLLSEGEHWPLWLMPSLQNGHLSVKVQLDPDITDEIELKHERFVAFVDRLILKLGFSEVVLGIPGNIQSATSQSIDITSPVSSLSRVWVAVNRKCLKILPYVMTSIIKQFSALNNGDSSYADLVRKSIQSWLDATISCLSSSSREVPVQDIEDWMQVVLSCFPLRITGGARELVAVVEREISDTERSLMLTLFQKYQIFYGSTASSLVTSGTAVSTTVELLGVKLTAVLVGYCWSNLKENDWHFVFRMVFKCIESSVLLVEEMTDGINDATINQVSSEDALEKLKLVVGTTDKLTLSLAESALVTMCQLNHLCNIQEAENSQCVQLIKSGDYAESNDKMVESVLRLFLASGVSEAITKSCSEEASSVIGSSRHAYLHFWELVASFIKNAPLQSRKSALESMELWGLTKGSVSGLYSILFSSQPIFHLQLAAFSLLLSEPFCQLSLVKNYSMGESCSSAQQSGTSQSAELMPDSDKTVHLREELSDLIEFPTSELLKTDLTARDRVDVFIAWSLLLSHLQTLPASSSIKGDVLQYIQEKVSPCILDCIFQHIPVKAAAPNGKKKDTELAPEAEAAAKASKNAIATCSLLPYLESLWPIGTLQMASLAGSLYGMMIRLLPSFVRTWFTTLRDRSLSYSIESFTKQWCSPPLLLDEFSQVKESVYGDENFSVSVNRSAFEIVATYKKEETGIDLVIRLPSCYPLRHVDVECTRSLGISEVKCRKWLLSLTSFVRSQNGAIAEAIRTWKSNFDKEFEGVEECPICYSILHTSNHNLPRLACKTCKHKFHGACLYKWFSTSNKSTCPLCQTPF
;
A
#
# COMPACT_ATOMS: atom_id res chain seq x y z
N MET A 1 -25.60 -35.97 -69.12
CA MET A 1 -24.94 -34.83 -68.45
C MET A 1 -26.05 -33.99 -67.82
N VAL A 2 -26.36 -34.28 -66.56
CA VAL A 2 -27.15 -33.40 -65.70
C VAL A 2 -26.15 -32.37 -65.15
N PRO A 3 -26.47 -31.06 -65.11
CA PRO A 3 -25.51 -30.05 -64.66
C PRO A 3 -25.15 -30.28 -63.19
N GLU A 4 -23.87 -30.11 -62.84
CA GLU A 4 -23.32 -30.35 -61.49
C GLU A 4 -24.07 -29.59 -60.38
N GLU A 5 -24.68 -28.43 -60.71
CA GLU A 5 -25.52 -27.62 -59.80
C GLU A 5 -26.79 -28.32 -59.32
N ASN A 6 -27.40 -29.23 -60.11
CA ASN A 6 -28.55 -30.01 -59.63
C ASN A 6 -28.13 -31.12 -58.67
N SER A 7 -26.84 -31.46 -58.59
CA SER A 7 -26.35 -32.51 -57.68
C SER A 7 -26.15 -32.00 -56.25
N SER A 8 -25.74 -30.74 -56.06
CA SER A 8 -25.57 -30.13 -54.73
C SER A 8 -26.90 -30.04 -53.97
N ILE A 9 -27.94 -29.54 -54.63
CA ILE A 9 -29.30 -29.41 -54.07
C ILE A 9 -29.85 -30.78 -53.66
N ILE A 10 -29.69 -31.81 -54.50
CA ILE A 10 -30.11 -33.18 -54.19
C ILE A 10 -29.30 -33.73 -52.99
N ASN A 11 -28.01 -33.43 -52.90
CA ASN A 11 -27.16 -33.88 -51.77
C ASN A 11 -27.57 -33.23 -50.44
N PHE A 12 -27.88 -31.93 -50.40
CA PHE A 12 -28.35 -31.25 -49.19
C PHE A 12 -29.74 -31.75 -48.76
N GLU A 13 -30.63 -32.02 -49.71
CA GLU A 13 -31.95 -32.56 -49.42
C GLU A 13 -31.85 -34.01 -48.88
N MET A 14 -30.95 -34.83 -49.43
CA MET A 14 -30.61 -36.14 -48.88
C MET A 14 -29.99 -36.04 -47.47
N ALA A 15 -29.07 -35.09 -47.23
CA ALA A 15 -28.47 -34.85 -45.93
C ALA A 15 -29.54 -34.42 -44.89
N ARG A 16 -30.50 -33.58 -45.29
CA ARG A 16 -31.63 -33.16 -44.45
C ARG A 16 -32.55 -34.32 -44.09
N ILE A 17 -32.84 -35.21 -45.04
CA ILE A 17 -33.65 -36.42 -44.79
C ILE A 17 -32.88 -37.37 -43.86
N ALA A 18 -31.59 -37.60 -44.11
CA ALA A 18 -30.74 -38.43 -43.27
C ALA A 18 -30.64 -37.88 -41.83
N PHE A 19 -30.51 -36.56 -41.69
CA PHE A 19 -30.48 -35.89 -40.40
C PHE A 19 -31.80 -36.05 -39.64
N LYS A 20 -32.96 -35.93 -40.30
CA LYS A 20 -34.26 -36.18 -39.65
C LYS A 20 -34.40 -37.62 -39.14
N VAL A 21 -33.89 -38.59 -39.88
CA VAL A 21 -33.84 -39.99 -39.44
C VAL A 21 -32.91 -40.14 -38.24
N LEU A 22 -31.74 -39.49 -38.25
CA LEU A 22 -30.81 -39.48 -37.13
C LEU A 22 -31.43 -38.86 -35.88
N GLN A 23 -32.10 -37.72 -35.99
CA GLN A 23 -32.78 -37.03 -34.89
C GLN A 23 -33.80 -37.94 -34.20
N GLY A 24 -34.56 -38.73 -34.97
CA GLY A 24 -35.52 -39.70 -34.44
C GLY A 24 -34.90 -41.00 -33.90
N SER A 25 -33.64 -41.31 -34.23
CA SER A 25 -32.97 -42.58 -33.90
C SER A 25 -31.75 -42.44 -32.99
N LEU A 26 -31.33 -41.22 -32.64
CA LEU A 26 -30.13 -40.94 -31.83
C LEU A 26 -30.10 -41.74 -30.52
N PHE A 27 -31.22 -41.78 -29.78
CA PHE A 27 -31.29 -42.50 -28.52
C PHE A 27 -31.13 -44.02 -28.68
N SER A 28 -31.50 -44.57 -29.84
CA SER A 28 -31.31 -45.98 -30.18
C SER A 28 -29.86 -46.27 -30.57
N LEU A 29 -29.20 -45.33 -31.25
CA LEU A 29 -27.77 -45.39 -31.57
C LEU A 29 -26.89 -45.22 -30.32
N TRP A 30 -27.30 -44.36 -29.39
CA TRP A 30 -26.64 -44.16 -28.10
C TRP A 30 -26.61 -45.46 -27.27
N ARG A 31 -27.68 -46.26 -27.27
CA ARG A 31 -27.70 -47.59 -26.60
C ARG A 31 -26.78 -48.64 -27.25
N LEU A 32 -26.25 -48.36 -28.45
CA LEU A 32 -25.35 -49.22 -29.21
C LEU A 32 -23.91 -48.66 -29.23
N GLU A 33 -23.53 -47.94 -28.17
CA GLU A 33 -22.25 -47.20 -28.02
C GLU A 33 -20.98 -48.05 -28.20
N GLU A 34 -21.09 -49.38 -28.13
CA GLU A 34 -19.98 -50.31 -28.41
C GLU A 34 -19.53 -50.29 -29.89
N ASN A 35 -20.30 -49.70 -30.80
CA ASN A 35 -19.98 -49.64 -32.23
C ASN A 35 -19.07 -48.44 -32.58
N SER A 36 -18.02 -48.72 -33.37
CA SER A 36 -16.99 -47.75 -33.77
C SER A 36 -17.50 -46.54 -34.58
N VAL A 37 -18.75 -46.54 -35.02
CA VAL A 37 -19.33 -45.58 -35.96
C VAL A 37 -20.01 -44.40 -35.25
N PHE A 38 -20.49 -44.58 -34.02
CA PHE A 38 -21.24 -43.54 -33.29
C PHE A 38 -20.43 -42.24 -33.05
N PRO A 39 -19.16 -42.28 -32.61
CA PRO A 39 -18.34 -41.06 -32.48
C PRO A 39 -18.12 -40.34 -33.82
N SER A 40 -17.99 -41.10 -34.92
CA SER A 40 -17.82 -40.52 -36.26
C SER A 40 -19.09 -39.84 -36.77
N ILE A 41 -20.27 -40.38 -36.44
CA ILE A 41 -21.56 -39.76 -36.75
C ILE A 41 -21.71 -38.45 -35.97
N LEU A 42 -21.38 -38.43 -34.69
CA LEU A 42 -21.39 -37.21 -33.86
C LEU A 42 -20.41 -36.16 -34.40
N ALA A 43 -19.18 -36.55 -34.74
CA ALA A 43 -18.21 -35.62 -35.33
C ALA A 43 -18.68 -35.05 -36.67
N ALA A 44 -19.33 -35.86 -37.51
CA ALA A 44 -19.86 -35.43 -38.80
C ALA A 44 -20.94 -34.34 -38.66
N LEU A 45 -21.74 -34.34 -37.58
CA LEU A 45 -22.72 -33.26 -37.35
C LEU A 45 -22.03 -31.89 -37.20
N PHE A 46 -20.99 -31.82 -36.37
CA PHE A 46 -20.21 -30.59 -36.18
C PHE A 46 -19.51 -30.13 -37.46
N VAL A 47 -19.00 -31.08 -38.27
CA VAL A 47 -18.33 -30.77 -39.54
C VAL A 47 -19.32 -30.26 -40.59
N ILE A 48 -20.50 -30.88 -40.72
CA ILE A 48 -21.54 -30.44 -41.67
C ILE A 48 -22.06 -29.05 -41.30
N GLU A 49 -22.28 -28.81 -40.00
CA GLU A 49 -22.67 -27.49 -39.47
C GLU A 49 -21.63 -26.41 -39.84
N TRP A 50 -20.35 -26.71 -39.67
CA TRP A 50 -19.24 -25.85 -40.05
C TRP A 50 -19.18 -25.60 -41.56
N GLU A 51 -19.21 -26.65 -42.39
CA GLU A 51 -19.13 -26.52 -43.85
C GLU A 51 -20.28 -25.68 -44.42
N CYS A 52 -21.50 -25.84 -43.89
CA CYS A 52 -22.64 -25.02 -44.29
C CYS A 52 -22.45 -23.55 -43.87
N SER A 53 -21.99 -23.29 -42.65
CA SER A 53 -21.73 -21.92 -42.16
C SER A 53 -20.63 -21.22 -42.94
N MET A 54 -19.59 -21.96 -43.33
CA MET A 54 -18.49 -21.46 -44.16
C MET A 54 -18.92 -21.17 -45.59
N SER A 55 -19.73 -22.04 -46.20
CA SER A 55 -20.29 -21.78 -47.53
C SER A 55 -21.11 -20.50 -47.55
N LEU A 56 -21.88 -20.21 -46.47
CA LEU A 56 -22.65 -18.99 -46.37
C LEU A 56 -21.77 -17.75 -46.24
N ALA A 57 -20.71 -17.81 -45.43
CA ALA A 57 -19.75 -16.71 -45.30
C ALA A 57 -19.01 -16.41 -46.62
N LEU A 58 -18.72 -17.44 -47.43
CA LEU A 58 -18.16 -17.32 -48.77
C LEU A 58 -19.14 -16.67 -49.76
N ASP A 59 -20.40 -17.06 -49.71
CA ASP A 59 -21.44 -16.52 -50.59
C ASP A 59 -21.77 -15.06 -50.24
N GLU A 60 -21.73 -14.68 -48.94
CA GLU A 60 -21.84 -13.28 -48.49
C GLU A 60 -20.66 -12.41 -48.96
N GLU A 61 -19.44 -12.93 -48.93
CA GLU A 61 -18.24 -12.20 -49.35
C GLU A 61 -18.21 -11.99 -50.87
N LYS A 62 -18.60 -13.01 -51.64
CA LYS A 62 -18.80 -12.89 -53.10
C LYS A 62 -19.91 -11.89 -53.45
N CYS A 63 -20.98 -11.82 -52.67
CA CYS A 63 -22.02 -10.79 -52.84
C CYS A 63 -21.51 -9.38 -52.51
N LEU A 64 -20.64 -9.23 -51.51
CA LEU A 64 -20.02 -7.96 -51.15
C LEU A 64 -19.01 -7.50 -52.22
N GLU A 65 -18.22 -8.42 -52.79
CA GLU A 65 -17.30 -8.12 -53.90
C GLU A 65 -18.04 -7.80 -55.20
N SER A 66 -19.12 -8.52 -55.53
CA SER A 66 -19.96 -8.20 -56.71
C SER A 66 -20.64 -6.83 -56.60
N ASN A 67 -20.97 -6.38 -55.39
CA ASN A 67 -21.53 -5.05 -55.16
C ASN A 67 -20.49 -3.91 -55.30
N ILE A 68 -19.19 -4.22 -55.29
CA ILE A 68 -18.12 -3.25 -55.52
C ILE A 68 -17.87 -3.11 -57.04
N GLU A 69 -17.92 -4.21 -57.80
CA GLU A 69 -17.74 -4.19 -59.26
C GLU A 69 -18.99 -3.69 -60.03
N ASP A 70 -20.21 -3.86 -59.51
CA ASP A 70 -21.46 -3.42 -60.16
C ASP A 70 -21.67 -1.88 -60.16
N THR A 71 -20.69 -1.10 -59.69
CA THR A 71 -20.73 0.38 -59.80
C THR A 71 -20.27 0.89 -61.17
N GLU A 72 -19.67 0.05 -62.03
CA GLU A 72 -19.35 0.42 -63.41
C GLU A 72 -19.80 -0.66 -64.41
N VAL A 73 -20.78 -0.29 -65.24
CA VAL A 73 -21.26 -0.96 -66.48
C VAL A 73 -22.46 -1.92 -66.34
N GLY A 74 -23.65 -1.35 -66.60
CA GLY A 74 -24.56 -1.82 -67.65
C GLY A 74 -25.24 -3.20 -67.51
N VAL A 75 -26.49 -3.16 -67.04
CA VAL A 75 -27.57 -4.18 -67.14
C VAL A 75 -27.47 -5.15 -68.33
N SER A 76 -27.39 -6.46 -68.06
CA SER A 76 -27.89 -7.53 -68.97
C SER A 76 -27.90 -8.94 -68.33
N MET A 77 -29.12 -9.48 -68.18
CA MET A 77 -29.52 -10.91 -68.19
C MET A 77 -28.73 -11.97 -67.38
N CYS A 78 -29.28 -12.39 -66.22
CA CYS A 78 -29.42 -13.81 -65.82
C CYS A 78 -30.37 -13.96 -64.61
N SER A 79 -31.69 -14.09 -64.83
CA SER A 79 -32.67 -14.23 -63.74
C SER A 79 -32.98 -15.68 -63.32
N SER A 80 -32.37 -16.70 -63.97
CA SER A 80 -32.59 -18.11 -63.62
C SER A 80 -31.55 -18.70 -62.66
N SER A 81 -30.32 -18.17 -62.63
CA SER A 81 -29.25 -18.63 -61.72
C SER A 81 -29.41 -18.06 -60.31
N LYS A 82 -29.91 -16.83 -60.16
CA LYS A 82 -30.15 -16.18 -58.86
C LYS A 82 -31.16 -16.94 -57.99
N GLY A 83 -32.25 -17.43 -58.58
CA GLY A 83 -33.27 -18.21 -57.84
C GLY A 83 -32.78 -19.58 -57.37
N CYS A 84 -31.89 -20.23 -58.14
CA CYS A 84 -31.30 -21.53 -57.78
C CYS A 84 -30.26 -21.38 -56.65
N LEU A 85 -29.48 -20.29 -56.67
CA LEU A 85 -28.53 -19.95 -55.61
C LEU A 85 -29.23 -19.56 -54.30
N GLU A 86 -30.32 -18.79 -54.36
CA GLU A 86 -31.14 -18.47 -53.18
C GLU A 86 -31.76 -19.72 -52.55
N GLU A 87 -32.22 -20.67 -53.38
CA GLU A 87 -32.80 -21.94 -52.90
C GLU A 87 -31.73 -22.86 -52.28
N GLU A 88 -30.53 -22.93 -52.87
CA GLU A 88 -29.39 -23.67 -52.30
C GLU A 88 -28.90 -23.02 -50.98
N MET A 89 -28.76 -21.70 -50.92
CA MET A 89 -28.43 -20.97 -49.68
C MET A 89 -29.45 -21.22 -48.59
N HIS A 90 -30.76 -21.14 -48.91
CA HIS A 90 -31.82 -21.38 -47.95
C HIS A 90 -31.79 -22.83 -47.42
N LEU A 91 -31.49 -23.82 -48.27
CA LEU A 91 -31.33 -25.21 -47.84
C LEU A 91 -30.10 -25.41 -46.92
N LYS A 92 -28.97 -24.75 -47.22
CA LYS A 92 -27.75 -24.78 -46.38
C LYS A 92 -28.00 -24.14 -45.01
N VAL A 93 -28.62 -22.96 -44.96
CA VAL A 93 -28.99 -22.27 -43.70
C VAL A 93 -29.90 -23.16 -42.87
N ASN A 94 -30.98 -23.68 -43.47
CA ASN A 94 -31.94 -24.51 -42.74
C ASN A 94 -31.31 -25.80 -42.20
N LEU A 95 -30.39 -26.42 -42.95
CA LEU A 95 -29.69 -27.61 -42.49
C LEU A 95 -28.73 -27.28 -41.35
N ALA A 96 -27.91 -26.25 -41.48
CA ALA A 96 -26.98 -25.79 -40.45
C ALA A 96 -27.73 -25.41 -39.16
N GLU A 97 -28.80 -24.62 -39.27
CA GLU A 97 -29.62 -24.19 -38.13
C GLU A 97 -30.33 -25.40 -37.48
N SER A 98 -30.85 -26.34 -38.27
CA SER A 98 -31.47 -27.56 -37.74
C SER A 98 -30.47 -28.44 -36.98
N ILE A 99 -29.24 -28.56 -37.48
CA ILE A 99 -28.15 -29.31 -36.82
C ILE A 99 -27.71 -28.57 -35.55
N HIS A 100 -27.49 -27.26 -35.64
CA HIS A 100 -27.09 -26.41 -34.51
C HIS A 100 -28.10 -26.45 -33.36
N VAL A 101 -29.39 -26.23 -33.65
CA VAL A 101 -30.48 -26.31 -32.67
C VAL A 101 -30.57 -27.70 -32.06
N PHE A 102 -30.36 -28.74 -32.86
CA PHE A 102 -30.32 -30.11 -32.34
C PHE A 102 -29.14 -30.34 -31.41
N CYS A 103 -27.92 -29.96 -31.79
CA CYS A 103 -26.73 -30.06 -30.96
C CYS A 103 -26.89 -29.31 -29.63
N GLN A 104 -27.53 -28.12 -29.64
CA GLN A 104 -27.87 -27.37 -28.44
C GLN A 104 -29.00 -27.99 -27.61
N SER A 105 -29.94 -28.71 -28.24
CA SER A 105 -31.03 -29.40 -27.55
C SER A 105 -30.57 -30.63 -26.77
N LEU A 106 -29.36 -31.13 -27.04
CA LEU A 106 -28.74 -32.21 -26.28
C LEU A 106 -28.35 -31.68 -24.88
N SER A 107 -29.01 -32.21 -23.85
CA SER A 107 -28.77 -31.78 -22.46
C SER A 107 -27.31 -31.95 -22.04
N PRO A 108 -26.78 -31.16 -21.08
CA PRO A 108 -25.46 -31.41 -20.48
C PRO A 108 -25.31 -32.85 -19.99
N SER A 109 -26.38 -33.43 -19.44
CA SER A 109 -26.41 -34.84 -19.01
C SER A 109 -26.25 -35.86 -20.14
N PHE A 110 -26.49 -35.50 -21.39
CA PHE A 110 -26.20 -36.39 -22.52
C PHE A 110 -24.69 -36.49 -22.74
N TRP A 111 -24.00 -35.36 -22.74
CA TRP A 111 -22.56 -35.27 -22.94
C TRP A 111 -21.77 -35.84 -21.76
N ASP A 112 -22.21 -35.57 -20.53
CA ASP A 112 -21.60 -36.11 -19.31
C ASP A 112 -21.73 -37.65 -19.19
N ASN A 113 -22.74 -38.24 -19.83
CA ASN A 113 -23.01 -39.69 -19.77
C ASN A 113 -22.44 -40.48 -20.97
N LEU A 114 -21.66 -39.84 -21.85
CA LEU A 114 -20.97 -40.55 -22.92
C LEU A 114 -19.83 -41.42 -22.37
N HIS A 115 -19.62 -42.60 -22.93
CA HIS A 115 -18.53 -43.48 -22.54
C HIS A 115 -17.17 -42.82 -22.86
N SER A 116 -16.17 -43.02 -21.99
CA SER A 116 -14.84 -42.40 -22.13
C SER A 116 -14.14 -42.75 -23.46
N CYS A 117 -14.44 -43.92 -24.05
CA CYS A 117 -13.95 -44.28 -25.39
C CYS A 117 -14.55 -43.40 -26.50
N THR A 118 -15.84 -43.03 -26.39
CA THR A 118 -16.54 -42.15 -27.34
C THR A 118 -15.95 -40.74 -27.28
N LEU A 119 -15.78 -40.21 -26.06
CA LEU A 119 -15.19 -38.89 -25.82
C LEU A 119 -13.74 -38.80 -26.30
N ASN A 120 -12.91 -39.82 -26.02
CA ASN A 120 -11.54 -39.88 -26.53
C ASN A 120 -11.49 -39.88 -28.07
N ARG A 121 -12.36 -40.65 -28.73
CA ARG A 121 -12.39 -40.69 -30.20
C ARG A 121 -12.86 -39.35 -30.79
N LEU A 122 -13.84 -38.70 -30.18
CA LEU A 122 -14.24 -37.33 -30.54
C LEU A 122 -13.09 -36.34 -30.35
N ALA A 123 -12.37 -36.41 -29.23
CA ALA A 123 -11.19 -35.61 -28.93
C ALA A 123 -10.00 -35.87 -29.87
N THR A 124 -10.04 -36.91 -30.71
CA THR A 124 -9.04 -37.14 -31.77
C THR A 124 -9.53 -36.72 -33.16
N ILE A 125 -10.80 -36.96 -33.48
CA ILE A 125 -11.36 -36.68 -34.82
C ILE A 125 -11.58 -35.18 -35.01
N LEU A 126 -12.20 -34.51 -34.03
CA LEU A 126 -12.58 -33.10 -34.14
C LEU A 126 -11.37 -32.16 -34.33
N PRO A 127 -10.26 -32.27 -33.57
CA PRO A 127 -9.06 -31.46 -33.84
C PRO A 127 -8.51 -31.62 -35.25
N GLN A 128 -8.53 -32.83 -35.80
CA GLN A 128 -8.03 -33.10 -37.16
C GLN A 128 -8.92 -32.43 -38.21
N CYS A 129 -10.23 -32.44 -38.01
CA CYS A 129 -11.18 -31.70 -38.84
C CYS A 129 -10.96 -30.18 -38.76
N VAL A 130 -10.71 -29.64 -37.56
CA VAL A 130 -10.39 -28.22 -37.36
C VAL A 130 -9.08 -27.86 -38.08
N ARG A 131 -8.03 -28.68 -37.95
CA ARG A 131 -6.77 -28.46 -38.68
C ARG A 131 -7.00 -28.47 -40.19
N TYR A 132 -7.74 -29.44 -40.69
CA TYR A 132 -8.09 -29.51 -42.11
C TYR A 132 -8.82 -28.24 -42.56
N ALA A 133 -9.81 -27.77 -41.80
CA ALA A 133 -10.54 -26.55 -42.08
C ALA A 133 -9.63 -25.32 -42.14
N VAL A 134 -8.73 -25.13 -41.17
CA VAL A 134 -7.82 -23.98 -41.13
C VAL A 134 -6.81 -23.98 -42.29
N PHE A 135 -6.30 -25.15 -42.68
CA PHE A 135 -5.25 -25.26 -43.71
C PHE A 135 -5.75 -25.34 -45.15
N GLN A 136 -6.95 -25.87 -45.39
CA GLN A 136 -7.46 -26.16 -46.74
C GLN A 136 -8.49 -25.15 -47.27
N THR A 137 -8.97 -24.19 -46.47
CA THR A 137 -9.76 -23.06 -46.97
C THR A 137 -8.91 -22.19 -47.89
N ARG A 138 -9.07 -22.33 -49.21
CA ARG A 138 -8.31 -21.54 -50.20
C ARG A 138 -8.94 -20.18 -50.47
N ASP A 139 -10.25 -20.06 -50.30
CA ASP A 139 -11.06 -18.98 -50.88
C ASP A 139 -11.37 -17.80 -49.95
N LEU A 140 -10.97 -17.84 -48.67
CA LEU A 140 -11.25 -16.80 -47.65
C LEU A 140 -9.98 -16.10 -47.14
N HIS A 141 -10.11 -14.82 -46.77
CA HIS A 141 -9.02 -14.09 -46.11
C HIS A 141 -8.60 -14.75 -44.79
N ALA A 142 -7.31 -14.62 -44.43
CA ALA A 142 -6.74 -15.32 -43.27
C ALA A 142 -7.42 -14.92 -41.96
N GLU A 143 -7.75 -13.64 -41.83
CA GLU A 143 -8.42 -13.10 -40.66
C GLU A 143 -9.84 -13.67 -40.50
N ARG A 144 -10.64 -13.70 -41.57
CA ARG A 144 -12.03 -14.18 -41.51
C ARG A 144 -12.10 -15.67 -41.20
N THR A 145 -11.21 -16.46 -41.81
CA THR A 145 -11.03 -17.88 -41.50
C THR A 145 -10.70 -18.09 -40.02
N SER A 146 -9.79 -17.27 -39.46
CA SER A 146 -9.42 -17.37 -38.05
C SER A 146 -10.57 -17.07 -37.08
N ILE A 147 -11.47 -16.13 -37.42
CA ILE A 147 -12.65 -15.80 -36.59
C ILE A 147 -13.57 -17.01 -36.54
N LEU A 148 -14.00 -17.48 -37.71
CA LEU A 148 -15.00 -18.53 -37.85
C LEU A 148 -14.48 -19.82 -37.21
N CYS A 149 -13.23 -20.22 -37.48
CA CYS A 149 -12.64 -21.42 -36.89
C CYS A 149 -12.56 -21.31 -35.36
N SER A 150 -12.20 -20.13 -34.82
CA SER A 150 -12.14 -19.93 -33.36
C SER A 150 -13.52 -20.00 -32.69
N GLU A 151 -14.57 -19.51 -33.35
CA GLU A 151 -15.95 -19.57 -32.84
C GLU A 151 -16.47 -20.99 -32.81
N TRP A 152 -16.27 -21.70 -33.93
CA TRP A 152 -16.66 -23.08 -34.06
C TRP A 152 -16.03 -23.97 -32.98
N VAL A 153 -14.72 -23.82 -32.72
CA VAL A 153 -14.04 -24.58 -31.66
C VAL A 153 -14.58 -24.24 -30.28
N VAL A 154 -14.81 -22.96 -29.98
CA VAL A 154 -15.34 -22.52 -28.68
C VAL A 154 -16.74 -23.10 -28.44
N ASP A 155 -17.63 -23.03 -29.42
CA ASP A 155 -19.00 -23.51 -29.27
C ASP A 155 -19.07 -25.05 -29.22
N MET A 156 -18.21 -25.73 -29.98
CA MET A 156 -18.04 -27.18 -29.90
C MET A 156 -17.52 -27.63 -28.52
N LEU A 157 -16.54 -26.93 -27.95
CA LEU A 157 -15.98 -27.27 -26.62
C LEU A 157 -16.99 -27.02 -25.49
N LYS A 158 -17.81 -25.96 -25.58
CA LYS A 158 -18.90 -25.72 -24.62
C LYS A 158 -19.91 -26.86 -24.60
N LEU A 159 -20.22 -27.44 -25.76
CA LEU A 159 -21.20 -28.52 -25.90
C LEU A 159 -20.63 -29.88 -25.47
N THR A 160 -19.37 -30.17 -25.81
CA THR A 160 -18.76 -31.50 -25.59
C THR A 160 -18.31 -31.77 -24.16
N CYS A 161 -18.30 -30.76 -23.27
CA CYS A 161 -18.02 -30.88 -21.83
C CYS A 161 -16.80 -31.76 -21.49
N LEU A 162 -15.67 -31.53 -22.16
CA LEU A 162 -14.48 -32.36 -21.99
C LEU A 162 -13.88 -32.21 -20.57
N ASP A 163 -13.58 -33.34 -19.92
CA ASP A 163 -12.78 -33.37 -18.70
C ASP A 163 -11.32 -32.93 -18.97
N HIS A 164 -10.55 -32.68 -17.91
CA HIS A 164 -9.17 -32.17 -18.04
C HIS A 164 -8.30 -33.03 -18.99
N ARG A 165 -8.45 -34.36 -18.97
CA ARG A 165 -7.65 -35.27 -19.81
C ARG A 165 -8.07 -35.27 -21.27
N ASN A 166 -9.38 -35.23 -21.55
CA ASN A 166 -9.87 -35.18 -22.92
C ASN A 166 -9.63 -33.80 -23.55
N LEU A 167 -9.68 -32.73 -22.76
CA LEU A 167 -9.30 -31.39 -23.19
C LEU A 167 -7.80 -31.31 -23.51
N GLU A 168 -6.95 -31.92 -22.66
CA GLU A 168 -5.51 -32.04 -22.91
C GLU A 168 -5.24 -32.81 -24.22
N SER A 169 -5.88 -33.96 -24.41
CA SER A 169 -5.77 -34.76 -25.64
C SER A 169 -6.26 -34.01 -26.89
N PHE A 170 -7.33 -33.21 -26.77
CA PHE A 170 -7.86 -32.41 -27.88
C PHE A 170 -6.83 -31.39 -28.36
N PHE A 171 -6.26 -30.61 -27.43
CA PHE A 171 -5.26 -29.60 -27.75
C PHE A 171 -3.91 -30.19 -28.16
N ASP A 172 -3.53 -31.36 -27.63
CA ASP A 172 -2.32 -32.07 -28.06
C ASP A 172 -2.40 -32.46 -29.55
N VAL A 173 -3.57 -32.89 -30.04
CA VAL A 173 -3.76 -33.20 -31.47
C VAL A 173 -3.96 -31.92 -32.29
N LEU A 174 -4.68 -30.92 -31.78
CA LEU A 174 -4.92 -29.67 -32.50
C LEU A 174 -3.62 -28.89 -32.75
N LEU A 175 -2.71 -28.90 -31.78
CA LEU A 175 -1.45 -28.16 -31.80
C LEU A 175 -0.25 -29.09 -32.07
N SER A 176 -0.47 -30.32 -32.51
CA SER A 176 0.61 -31.25 -32.82
C SER A 176 1.49 -30.77 -34.00
N GLU A 177 2.73 -31.23 -34.03
CA GLU A 177 3.63 -31.07 -35.19
C GLU A 177 2.98 -31.69 -36.44
N GLY A 178 3.06 -31.02 -37.59
CA GLY A 178 2.47 -31.50 -38.85
C GLY A 178 3.10 -30.87 -40.10
N GLU A 179 2.77 -31.41 -41.28
CA GLU A 179 3.42 -31.16 -42.59
C GLU A 179 3.38 -29.70 -43.12
N HIS A 180 2.70 -28.78 -42.45
CA HIS A 180 2.50 -27.39 -42.90
C HIS A 180 3.03 -26.36 -41.88
N TRP A 181 4.09 -26.75 -41.18
CA TRP A 181 4.77 -25.93 -40.16
C TRP A 181 5.72 -24.88 -40.79
N PRO A 182 5.96 -23.75 -40.11
CA PRO A 182 6.96 -22.78 -40.51
C PRO A 182 8.33 -23.19 -39.98
N LEU A 183 9.30 -23.32 -40.88
CA LEU A 183 10.58 -24.01 -40.64
C LEU A 183 11.62 -23.28 -39.75
N TRP A 184 11.27 -22.17 -39.09
CA TRP A 184 12.28 -21.25 -38.55
C TRP A 184 12.71 -21.50 -37.09
N LEU A 185 11.99 -22.33 -36.33
CA LEU A 185 12.41 -22.83 -35.02
C LEU A 185 11.90 -24.26 -34.82
N MET A 186 12.73 -25.25 -35.16
CA MET A 186 12.39 -26.66 -34.96
C MET A 186 13.19 -27.24 -33.78
N PRO A 187 12.54 -27.75 -32.72
CA PRO A 187 13.18 -28.66 -31.81
C PRO A 187 13.44 -29.98 -32.56
N SER A 188 14.72 -30.32 -32.77
CA SER A 188 15.11 -31.59 -33.35
C SER A 188 15.46 -32.59 -32.24
N LEU A 189 14.77 -33.73 -32.21
CA LEU A 189 15.16 -34.89 -31.43
C LEU A 189 16.31 -35.60 -32.17
N GLN A 190 17.55 -35.30 -31.78
CA GLN A 190 18.69 -36.15 -32.14
C GLN A 190 19.19 -36.83 -30.86
N ASN A 191 19.16 -38.17 -30.85
CA ASN A 191 19.73 -39.00 -29.78
C ASN A 191 19.18 -38.74 -28.36
N GLY A 192 17.87 -38.53 -28.21
CA GLY A 192 17.24 -38.39 -26.88
C GLY A 192 17.51 -37.06 -26.17
N HIS A 193 18.23 -36.13 -26.81
CA HIS A 193 18.34 -34.74 -26.37
C HIS A 193 17.63 -33.81 -27.38
N LEU A 194 16.76 -32.94 -26.86
CA LEU A 194 16.16 -31.86 -27.65
C LEU A 194 17.25 -30.83 -28.00
N SER A 195 17.46 -30.58 -29.30
CA SER A 195 18.33 -29.51 -29.78
C SER A 195 17.55 -28.59 -30.72
N VAL A 196 17.59 -27.28 -30.44
CA VAL A 196 16.94 -26.26 -31.27
C VAL A 196 17.87 -25.96 -32.45
N LYS A 197 17.43 -26.24 -33.68
CA LYS A 197 18.08 -25.74 -34.89
C LYS A 197 17.25 -24.57 -35.43
N VAL A 198 17.86 -23.38 -35.46
CA VAL A 198 17.37 -22.27 -36.27
C VAL A 198 17.79 -22.56 -37.69
N GLN A 199 16.84 -22.95 -38.53
CA GLN A 199 17.07 -23.17 -39.96
C GLN A 199 16.41 -22.00 -40.71
N LEU A 200 17.23 -21.02 -41.08
CA LEU A 200 16.84 -19.93 -41.98
C LEU A 200 16.98 -20.45 -43.41
N ASP A 201 16.05 -21.30 -43.87
CA ASP A 201 16.03 -21.72 -45.27
C ASP A 201 15.28 -20.67 -46.12
N PRO A 202 15.79 -20.25 -47.30
CA PRO A 202 15.21 -19.16 -48.09
C PRO A 202 14.06 -19.59 -49.01
N ASP A 203 13.74 -20.89 -49.12
CA ASP A 203 12.79 -21.42 -50.10
C ASP A 203 11.39 -21.69 -49.51
N ILE A 204 10.77 -20.67 -48.90
CA ILE A 204 9.35 -20.73 -48.50
C ILE A 204 8.51 -20.23 -49.69
N THR A 205 7.63 -21.09 -50.22
CA THR A 205 6.64 -20.69 -51.24
C THR A 205 5.49 -19.89 -50.60
N ASP A 206 4.96 -18.87 -51.29
CA ASP A 206 3.85 -18.00 -50.81
C ASP A 206 2.64 -18.77 -50.24
N GLU A 207 2.33 -19.96 -50.77
CA GLU A 207 1.24 -20.80 -50.26
C GLU A 207 1.48 -21.35 -48.83
N ILE A 208 2.73 -21.62 -48.48
CA ILE A 208 3.12 -22.12 -47.14
C ILE A 208 3.05 -20.97 -46.13
N GLU A 209 3.47 -19.77 -46.53
CA GLU A 209 3.39 -18.57 -45.70
C GLU A 209 1.93 -18.19 -45.40
N LEU A 210 1.04 -18.20 -46.39
CA LEU A 210 -0.39 -17.91 -46.18
C LEU A 210 -1.08 -18.92 -45.25
N LYS A 211 -0.79 -20.22 -45.43
CA LYS A 211 -1.31 -21.29 -44.55
C LYS A 211 -0.79 -21.14 -43.12
N HIS A 212 0.46 -20.72 -42.99
CA HIS A 212 1.04 -20.42 -41.69
C HIS A 212 0.35 -19.23 -41.02
N GLU A 213 0.20 -18.11 -41.71
CA GLU A 213 -0.42 -16.91 -41.15
C GLU A 213 -1.85 -17.17 -40.67
N ARG A 214 -2.62 -17.95 -41.43
CA ARG A 214 -3.97 -18.40 -41.08
C ARG A 214 -4.00 -19.17 -39.77
N PHE A 215 -3.12 -20.14 -39.62
CA PHE A 215 -3.06 -20.98 -38.42
C PHE A 215 -2.67 -20.18 -37.18
N VAL A 216 -1.75 -19.23 -37.31
CA VAL A 216 -1.32 -18.37 -36.19
C VAL A 216 -2.44 -17.42 -35.75
N ALA A 217 -3.11 -16.78 -36.70
CA ALA A 217 -4.24 -15.90 -36.41
C ALA A 217 -5.39 -16.68 -35.72
N PHE A 218 -5.60 -17.93 -36.12
CA PHE A 218 -6.56 -18.83 -35.48
C PHE A 218 -6.20 -19.14 -34.02
N VAL A 219 -4.95 -19.53 -33.74
CA VAL A 219 -4.50 -19.85 -32.37
C VAL A 219 -4.57 -18.60 -31.47
N ASP A 220 -4.16 -17.44 -31.96
CA ASP A 220 -4.22 -16.17 -31.22
C ASP A 220 -5.65 -15.82 -30.79
N ARG A 221 -6.61 -15.91 -31.72
CA ARG A 221 -8.04 -15.69 -31.42
C ARG A 221 -8.61 -16.73 -30.46
N LEU A 222 -8.14 -17.98 -30.53
CA LEU A 222 -8.58 -19.03 -29.62
C LEU A 222 -8.10 -18.77 -28.18
N ILE A 223 -6.85 -18.33 -28.00
CA ILE A 223 -6.29 -17.92 -26.70
C ILE A 223 -7.05 -16.72 -26.14
N LEU A 224 -7.41 -15.73 -26.97
CA LEU A 224 -8.23 -14.59 -26.54
C LEU A 224 -9.62 -14.99 -26.03
N LYS A 225 -10.21 -16.07 -26.56
CA LYS A 225 -11.56 -16.52 -26.19
C LYS A 225 -11.61 -17.50 -25.02
N LEU A 226 -10.69 -18.45 -24.94
CA LEU A 226 -10.68 -19.53 -23.93
C LEU A 226 -9.67 -19.30 -22.80
N GLY A 227 -8.69 -18.41 -23.00
CA GLY A 227 -7.60 -18.17 -22.06
C GLY A 227 -6.43 -19.13 -22.21
N PHE A 228 -5.24 -18.66 -21.83
CA PHE A 228 -3.98 -19.39 -22.02
C PHE A 228 -3.95 -20.75 -21.31
N SER A 229 -4.46 -20.83 -20.08
CA SER A 229 -4.46 -22.06 -19.29
C SER A 229 -5.33 -23.16 -19.92
N GLU A 230 -6.42 -22.79 -20.58
CA GLU A 230 -7.34 -23.76 -21.19
C GLU A 230 -6.79 -24.30 -22.50
N VAL A 231 -6.25 -23.41 -23.35
CA VAL A 231 -5.73 -23.78 -24.69
C VAL A 231 -4.37 -24.45 -24.62
N VAL A 232 -3.45 -23.93 -23.80
CA VAL A 232 -2.04 -24.36 -23.80
C VAL A 232 -1.77 -25.40 -22.71
N LEU A 233 -2.37 -25.24 -21.52
CA LEU A 233 -2.20 -26.19 -20.41
C LEU A 233 -3.33 -27.24 -20.33
N GLY A 234 -4.40 -27.10 -21.12
CA GLY A 234 -5.54 -28.02 -21.09
C GLY A 234 -6.37 -27.95 -19.81
N ILE A 235 -6.32 -26.85 -19.04
CA ILE A 235 -7.03 -26.72 -17.75
C ILE A 235 -8.36 -25.97 -17.94
N PRO A 236 -9.53 -26.56 -17.60
CA PRO A 236 -10.84 -25.91 -17.76
C PRO A 236 -10.97 -24.62 -16.92
N GLY A 237 -11.52 -23.54 -17.50
CA GLY A 237 -11.66 -22.24 -16.85
C GLY A 237 -12.47 -22.19 -15.53
N ASN A 238 -13.31 -23.19 -15.25
CA ASN A 238 -14.19 -23.21 -14.07
C ASN A 238 -13.49 -23.57 -12.72
N ILE A 239 -12.19 -23.89 -12.71
CA ILE A 239 -11.47 -24.36 -11.51
C ILE A 239 -10.78 -23.22 -10.72
N GLN A 240 -10.81 -21.97 -11.22
CA GLN A 240 -10.01 -20.88 -10.61
C GLN A 240 -10.59 -20.22 -9.34
N SER A 241 -11.70 -20.69 -8.75
CA SER A 241 -12.33 -20.06 -7.58
C SER A 241 -12.29 -20.86 -6.27
N ALA A 242 -11.50 -21.93 -6.16
CA ALA A 242 -11.33 -22.66 -4.91
C ALA A 242 -9.85 -22.83 -4.54
N THR A 243 -9.42 -22.02 -3.57
CA THR A 243 -8.35 -22.27 -2.58
C THR A 243 -7.38 -23.44 -2.84
N SER A 244 -6.11 -23.08 -3.08
CA SER A 244 -4.92 -23.69 -2.48
C SER A 244 -5.01 -25.20 -2.13
N GLN A 245 -5.08 -26.05 -3.13
CA GLN A 245 -4.62 -27.44 -3.04
C GLN A 245 -3.76 -27.74 -4.27
N SER A 246 -2.55 -28.22 -4.01
CA SER A 246 -1.57 -28.64 -5.03
C SER A 246 -2.16 -29.75 -5.88
N ILE A 247 -2.45 -29.46 -7.15
CA ILE A 247 -2.77 -30.47 -8.15
C ILE A 247 -1.43 -31.01 -8.66
N ASP A 248 -1.15 -32.29 -8.39
CA ASP A 248 -0.04 -33.03 -9.00
C ASP A 248 -0.32 -33.20 -10.50
N ILE A 249 0.21 -32.29 -11.32
CA ILE A 249 0.17 -32.38 -12.79
C ILE A 249 1.43 -33.12 -13.24
N THR A 250 1.37 -34.45 -13.28
CA THR A 250 2.38 -35.26 -13.97
C THR A 250 2.05 -35.37 -15.46
N SER A 251 2.47 -34.38 -16.27
CA SER A 251 2.54 -34.49 -17.75
C SER A 251 3.52 -33.43 -18.31
N PRO A 252 4.82 -33.74 -18.49
CA PRO A 252 5.84 -32.72 -18.75
C PRO A 252 6.22 -32.51 -20.23
N VAL A 253 5.74 -33.31 -21.20
CA VAL A 253 6.32 -33.32 -22.56
C VAL A 253 5.39 -32.73 -23.65
N SER A 254 4.07 -32.94 -23.59
CA SER A 254 3.13 -32.45 -24.63
C SER A 254 2.62 -31.02 -24.40
N SER A 255 2.65 -30.55 -23.16
CA SER A 255 2.37 -29.14 -22.80
C SER A 255 3.44 -28.18 -23.34
N LEU A 256 4.69 -28.63 -23.48
CA LEU A 256 5.79 -27.83 -24.00
C LEU A 256 5.73 -27.61 -25.51
N SER A 257 5.38 -28.62 -26.30
CA SER A 257 5.21 -28.43 -27.76
C SER A 257 4.14 -27.36 -28.03
N ARG A 258 3.02 -27.39 -27.29
CA ARG A 258 1.94 -26.37 -27.33
C ARG A 258 2.42 -24.97 -26.97
N VAL A 259 3.24 -24.83 -25.92
CA VAL A 259 3.87 -23.56 -25.56
C VAL A 259 4.75 -23.05 -26.70
N TRP A 260 5.54 -23.92 -27.33
CA TRP A 260 6.39 -23.58 -28.48
C TRP A 260 5.61 -23.18 -29.74
N VAL A 261 4.46 -23.80 -30.01
CA VAL A 261 3.54 -23.40 -31.11
C VAL A 261 3.06 -21.96 -30.95
N ALA A 262 2.83 -21.52 -29.70
CA ALA A 262 2.41 -20.18 -29.38
C ALA A 262 3.56 -19.16 -29.41
N VAL A 263 4.82 -19.56 -29.61
CA VAL A 263 5.98 -18.65 -29.69
C VAL A 263 6.26 -18.32 -31.17
N ASN A 264 5.44 -17.47 -31.77
CA ASN A 264 5.69 -16.88 -33.09
C ASN A 264 6.07 -15.38 -33.00
N ARG A 265 6.59 -14.78 -34.08
CA ARG A 265 6.96 -13.36 -34.21
C ARG A 265 5.83 -12.37 -33.86
N LYS A 266 4.56 -12.77 -34.06
CA LYS A 266 3.36 -12.00 -33.61
C LYS A 266 2.95 -12.29 -32.15
N CYS A 267 3.52 -13.32 -31.53
CA CYS A 267 3.24 -13.76 -30.15
C CYS A 267 4.33 -13.37 -29.13
N LEU A 268 5.35 -12.60 -29.54
CA LEU A 268 6.33 -11.98 -28.62
C LEU A 268 5.64 -11.15 -27.52
N LYS A 269 4.43 -10.63 -27.80
CA LYS A 269 3.61 -9.91 -26.82
C LYS A 269 3.01 -10.83 -25.74
N ILE A 270 2.82 -12.11 -26.03
CA ILE A 270 2.22 -13.10 -25.12
C ILE A 270 3.30 -13.75 -24.25
N LEU A 271 4.50 -13.93 -24.82
CA LEU A 271 5.61 -14.64 -24.20
C LEU A 271 6.00 -14.10 -22.80
N PRO A 272 6.02 -12.78 -22.52
CA PRO A 272 6.28 -12.26 -21.17
C PRO A 272 5.33 -12.80 -20.09
N TYR A 273 4.06 -12.96 -20.41
CA TYR A 273 3.04 -13.46 -19.47
C TYR A 273 3.21 -14.96 -19.21
N VAL A 274 3.64 -15.69 -20.23
CA VAL A 274 3.92 -17.13 -20.17
C VAL A 274 5.18 -17.39 -19.34
N MET A 275 6.28 -16.67 -19.64
CA MET A 275 7.56 -16.84 -18.94
C MET A 275 7.45 -16.50 -17.46
N THR A 276 6.67 -15.49 -17.08
CA THR A 276 6.42 -15.16 -15.67
C THR A 276 5.79 -16.35 -14.91
N SER A 277 4.92 -17.11 -15.56
CA SER A 277 4.27 -18.29 -14.98
C SER A 277 5.21 -19.51 -14.94
N ILE A 278 5.97 -19.74 -16.03
CA ILE A 278 6.93 -20.84 -16.14
C ILE A 278 8.07 -20.66 -15.13
N ILE A 279 8.59 -19.45 -14.94
CA ILE A 279 9.72 -19.18 -14.05
C ILE A 279 9.34 -19.31 -12.57
N LYS A 280 8.10 -18.94 -12.21
CA LYS A 280 7.58 -19.20 -10.87
C LYS A 280 7.47 -20.69 -10.56
N GLN A 281 7.15 -21.52 -11.55
CA GLN A 281 7.15 -22.98 -11.38
C GLN A 281 8.59 -23.56 -11.38
N PHE A 282 9.49 -22.95 -12.14
CA PHE A 282 10.90 -23.32 -12.23
C PHE A 282 11.64 -23.22 -10.89
N SER A 283 11.39 -22.16 -10.11
CA SER A 283 11.97 -22.01 -8.77
C SER A 283 11.47 -23.05 -7.76
N ALA A 284 10.28 -23.64 -7.98
CA ALA A 284 9.73 -24.71 -7.16
C ALA A 284 10.22 -26.13 -7.57
N LEU A 285 10.66 -26.31 -8.83
CA LEU A 285 10.99 -27.63 -9.41
C LEU A 285 12.45 -28.08 -9.26
N ASN A 286 13.30 -27.31 -8.56
CA ASN A 286 14.76 -27.48 -8.49
C ASN A 286 15.30 -28.83 -7.93
N ASN A 287 14.45 -29.84 -7.71
CA ASN A 287 14.84 -31.15 -7.17
C ASN A 287 14.64 -32.35 -8.11
N GLY A 288 14.23 -32.17 -9.38
CA GLY A 288 13.75 -33.28 -10.24
C GLY A 288 14.52 -33.60 -11.52
N ASP A 289 14.47 -32.73 -12.54
CA ASP A 289 14.87 -33.08 -13.92
C ASP A 289 15.85 -32.07 -14.54
N SER A 290 17.10 -32.51 -14.79
CA SER A 290 18.20 -31.66 -15.24
C SER A 290 18.14 -31.24 -16.73
N SER A 291 17.48 -31.99 -17.61
CA SER A 291 17.49 -31.69 -19.05
C SER A 291 16.57 -30.52 -19.44
N TYR A 292 15.48 -30.32 -18.70
CA TYR A 292 14.52 -29.25 -18.95
C TYR A 292 15.08 -27.88 -18.55
N ALA A 293 15.76 -27.82 -17.40
CA ALA A 293 16.45 -26.64 -16.92
C ALA A 293 17.51 -26.12 -17.91
N ASP A 294 18.19 -27.04 -18.59
CA ASP A 294 19.20 -26.70 -19.59
C ASP A 294 18.61 -26.15 -20.89
N LEU A 295 17.44 -26.62 -21.31
CA LEU A 295 16.73 -26.10 -22.49
C LEU A 295 16.25 -24.67 -22.27
N VAL A 296 15.53 -24.42 -21.16
CA VAL A 296 15.04 -23.08 -20.81
C VAL A 296 16.20 -22.09 -20.71
N ARG A 297 17.31 -22.49 -20.07
CA ARG A 297 18.51 -21.65 -19.96
C ARG A 297 19.13 -21.31 -21.32
N LYS A 298 19.23 -22.27 -22.25
CA LYS A 298 19.73 -22.02 -23.61
C LYS A 298 18.81 -21.09 -24.41
N SER A 299 17.49 -21.22 -24.25
CA SER A 299 16.53 -20.32 -24.88
C SER A 299 16.66 -18.88 -24.36
N ILE A 300 16.78 -18.69 -23.05
CA ILE A 300 17.00 -17.37 -22.45
C ILE A 300 18.30 -16.74 -22.97
N GLN A 301 19.37 -17.52 -23.09
CA GLN A 301 20.63 -17.06 -23.69
C GLN A 301 20.44 -16.63 -25.15
N SER A 302 19.73 -17.43 -25.96
CA SER A 302 19.43 -17.07 -27.35
C SER A 302 18.60 -15.79 -27.49
N TRP A 303 17.66 -15.54 -26.58
CA TRP A 303 16.85 -14.31 -26.58
C TRP A 303 17.64 -13.09 -26.13
N LEU A 304 18.56 -13.25 -25.17
CA LEU A 304 19.53 -12.22 -24.80
C LEU A 304 20.40 -11.84 -26.00
N ASP A 305 20.94 -12.82 -26.73
CA ASP A 305 21.78 -12.58 -27.93
C ASP A 305 21.00 -11.90 -29.07
N ALA A 306 19.74 -12.30 -29.28
CA ALA A 306 18.86 -11.65 -30.25
C ALA A 306 18.64 -10.17 -29.89
N THR A 307 18.37 -9.88 -28.62
CA THR A 307 18.14 -8.50 -28.14
C THR A 307 19.40 -7.64 -28.26
N ILE A 308 20.58 -8.20 -27.93
CA ILE A 308 21.88 -7.53 -28.09
C ILE A 308 22.15 -7.18 -29.56
N SER A 309 21.80 -8.09 -30.48
CA SER A 309 21.94 -7.90 -31.92
C SER A 309 21.04 -6.76 -32.43
N CYS A 310 19.79 -6.70 -31.95
CA CYS A 310 18.85 -5.62 -32.27
C CYS A 310 19.38 -4.25 -31.84
N LEU A 311 19.96 -4.13 -30.65
CA LEU A 311 20.53 -2.86 -30.14
C LEU A 311 21.88 -2.48 -30.78
N SER A 312 22.58 -3.42 -31.41
CA SER A 312 23.89 -3.20 -32.03
C SER A 312 23.82 -2.79 -33.51
N SER A 313 22.68 -3.04 -34.17
CA SER A 313 22.46 -2.69 -35.57
C SER A 313 22.30 -1.17 -35.68
N SER A 314 22.98 -0.52 -36.64
CA SER A 314 22.83 0.92 -36.86
C SER A 314 21.35 1.24 -37.06
N SER A 315 20.90 2.38 -36.51
CA SER A 315 19.49 2.78 -36.31
C SER A 315 18.60 2.89 -37.57
N ARG A 316 19.01 2.35 -38.71
CA ARG A 316 18.32 2.43 -40.01
C ARG A 316 17.65 1.15 -40.49
N GLU A 317 17.90 -0.03 -39.89
CA GLU A 317 17.42 -1.30 -40.46
C GLU A 317 16.46 -2.12 -39.58
N VAL A 318 16.29 -1.80 -38.29
CA VAL A 318 15.42 -2.57 -37.37
C VAL A 318 14.24 -1.72 -36.87
N PRO A 319 12.98 -2.17 -37.00
CA PRO A 319 11.81 -1.51 -36.41
C PRO A 319 11.94 -1.32 -34.89
N VAL A 320 11.59 -0.14 -34.37
CA VAL A 320 11.61 0.15 -32.92
C VAL A 320 10.74 -0.82 -32.12
N GLN A 321 9.64 -1.30 -32.71
CA GLN A 321 8.76 -2.31 -32.13
C GLN A 321 9.49 -3.63 -31.84
N ASP A 322 10.44 -4.03 -32.68
CA ASP A 322 11.18 -5.29 -32.49
C ASP A 322 12.10 -5.21 -31.26
N ILE A 323 12.68 -4.03 -30.99
CA ILE A 323 13.50 -3.79 -29.79
C ILE A 323 12.62 -3.89 -28.53
N GLU A 324 11.42 -3.29 -28.56
CA GLU A 324 10.48 -3.33 -27.44
C GLU A 324 10.03 -4.75 -27.12
N ASP A 325 9.62 -5.50 -28.14
CA ASP A 325 9.10 -6.86 -27.99
C ASP A 325 10.18 -7.81 -27.43
N TRP A 326 11.42 -7.72 -27.93
CA TRP A 326 12.54 -8.53 -27.42
C TRP A 326 12.96 -8.14 -26.00
N MET A 327 13.03 -6.84 -25.68
CA MET A 327 13.34 -6.40 -24.32
C MET A 327 12.27 -6.85 -23.31
N GLN A 328 10.99 -6.82 -23.66
CA GLN A 328 9.91 -7.31 -22.79
C GLN A 328 10.05 -8.81 -22.49
N VAL A 329 10.37 -9.62 -23.52
CA VAL A 329 10.62 -11.06 -23.35
C VAL A 329 11.79 -11.29 -22.41
N VAL A 330 12.93 -10.63 -22.65
CA VAL A 330 14.11 -10.78 -21.79
C VAL A 330 13.80 -10.39 -20.34
N LEU A 331 13.14 -9.26 -20.10
CA LEU A 331 12.82 -8.80 -18.74
C LEU A 331 11.91 -9.78 -17.99
N SER A 332 10.95 -10.40 -18.68
CA SER A 332 10.10 -11.43 -18.08
C SER A 332 10.86 -12.66 -17.60
N CYS A 333 12.08 -12.88 -18.14
CA CYS A 333 12.94 -13.99 -17.76
C CYS A 333 13.67 -13.80 -16.42
N PHE A 334 13.61 -12.59 -15.85
CA PHE A 334 14.30 -12.19 -14.64
C PHE A 334 13.35 -11.47 -13.67
N PRO A 335 12.37 -12.19 -13.10
CA PRO A 335 11.37 -11.59 -12.23
C PRO A 335 11.98 -10.99 -10.96
N LEU A 336 11.53 -9.79 -10.62
CA LEU A 336 11.81 -9.11 -9.36
C LEU A 336 10.50 -8.97 -8.60
N ARG A 337 10.44 -9.50 -7.37
CA ARG A 337 9.27 -9.34 -6.51
C ARG A 337 9.58 -8.40 -5.37
N ILE A 338 8.77 -7.37 -5.20
CA ILE A 338 8.85 -6.52 -4.02
C ILE A 338 8.02 -7.18 -2.92
N THR A 339 8.67 -7.59 -1.85
CA THR A 339 8.04 -8.16 -0.66
C THR A 339 8.28 -7.25 0.53
N GLY A 340 7.25 -7.05 1.34
CA GLY A 340 7.37 -6.25 2.55
C GLY A 340 6.01 -5.79 3.02
N GLY A 341 5.91 -5.51 4.32
CA GLY A 341 4.75 -4.85 4.91
C GLY A 341 5.08 -3.41 5.30
N ALA A 342 4.27 -2.85 6.19
CA ALA A 342 4.38 -1.50 6.78
C ALA A 342 5.80 -1.01 7.13
N ARG A 343 6.74 -1.92 7.39
CA ARG A 343 8.06 -1.61 7.94
C ARG A 343 9.13 -1.33 6.89
N GLU A 344 9.20 -2.15 5.84
CA GLU A 344 10.24 -2.07 4.82
C GLU A 344 9.83 -2.91 3.61
N LEU A 345 9.90 -2.32 2.42
CA LEU A 345 9.76 -3.03 1.16
C LEU A 345 11.16 -3.50 0.73
N VAL A 346 11.26 -4.77 0.38
CA VAL A 346 12.50 -5.43 -0.06
C VAL A 346 12.25 -6.08 -1.41
N ALA A 347 13.07 -5.72 -2.40
CA ALA A 347 13.08 -6.39 -3.69
C ALA A 347 13.84 -7.72 -3.59
N VAL A 348 13.14 -8.83 -3.82
CA VAL A 348 13.65 -10.20 -3.79
C VAL A 348 13.75 -10.74 -5.22
N VAL A 349 14.91 -11.32 -5.51
CA VAL A 349 15.18 -12.05 -6.74
C VAL A 349 14.56 -13.45 -6.65
N GLU A 350 13.73 -13.84 -7.62
CA GLU A 350 13.01 -15.13 -7.58
C GLU A 350 13.76 -16.28 -8.28
N ARG A 351 14.92 -16.02 -8.88
CA ARG A 351 15.67 -16.99 -9.69
C ARG A 351 17.18 -16.87 -9.52
N GLU A 352 17.89 -17.99 -9.47
CA GLU A 352 19.35 -18.01 -9.64
C GLU A 352 19.74 -18.05 -11.12
N ILE A 353 20.74 -17.26 -11.51
CA ILE A 353 21.19 -17.11 -12.90
C ILE A 353 22.63 -17.61 -13.08
N SER A 354 22.95 -18.17 -14.25
CA SER A 354 24.30 -18.65 -14.55
C SER A 354 25.27 -17.51 -14.87
N ASP A 355 26.58 -17.77 -14.77
CA ASP A 355 27.61 -16.77 -15.10
C ASP A 355 27.56 -16.32 -16.56
N THR A 356 27.14 -17.21 -17.47
CA THR A 356 26.90 -16.88 -18.88
C THR A 356 25.73 -15.89 -19.04
N GLU A 357 24.62 -16.09 -18.33
CA GLU A 357 23.49 -15.17 -18.34
C GLU A 357 23.88 -13.81 -17.76
N ARG A 358 24.64 -13.78 -16.64
CA ARG A 358 25.20 -12.55 -16.06
C ARG A 358 26.02 -11.76 -17.08
N SER A 359 26.91 -12.45 -17.81
CA SER A 359 27.76 -11.82 -18.82
C SER A 359 26.95 -11.24 -19.99
N LEU A 360 25.94 -11.98 -20.47
CA LEU A 360 25.08 -11.51 -21.56
C LEU A 360 24.21 -10.33 -21.13
N MET A 361 23.63 -10.37 -19.92
CA MET A 361 22.89 -9.23 -19.35
C MET A 361 23.76 -7.97 -19.22
N LEU A 362 25.00 -8.10 -18.75
CA LEU A 362 25.94 -6.98 -18.66
C LEU A 362 26.24 -6.39 -20.06
N THR A 363 26.41 -7.26 -21.06
CA THR A 363 26.65 -6.85 -22.45
C THR A 363 25.43 -6.12 -23.02
N LEU A 364 24.22 -6.64 -22.78
CA LEU A 364 22.97 -6.00 -23.14
C LEU A 364 22.84 -4.60 -22.55
N PHE A 365 23.19 -4.44 -21.27
CA PHE A 365 23.17 -3.15 -20.59
C PHE A 365 24.13 -2.14 -21.22
N GLN A 366 25.38 -2.54 -21.47
CA GLN A 366 26.38 -1.67 -22.06
C GLN A 366 25.99 -1.23 -23.48
N LYS A 367 25.37 -2.13 -24.25
CA LYS A 367 24.79 -1.79 -25.56
C LYS A 367 23.63 -0.81 -25.44
N TYR A 368 22.75 -1.01 -24.47
CA TYR A 368 21.68 -0.07 -24.16
C TYR A 368 22.21 1.30 -23.74
N GLN A 369 23.25 1.39 -22.91
CA GLN A 369 23.89 2.66 -22.53
C GLN A 369 24.38 3.44 -23.75
N ILE A 370 25.04 2.75 -24.70
CA ILE A 370 25.53 3.37 -25.94
C ILE A 370 24.36 3.85 -26.80
N PHE A 371 23.34 3.00 -26.96
CA PHE A 371 22.12 3.34 -27.69
C PHE A 371 21.47 4.60 -27.11
N TYR A 372 21.21 4.62 -25.79
CA TYR A 372 20.61 5.72 -25.07
C TYR A 372 21.45 7.01 -25.16
N GLY A 373 22.76 6.91 -24.99
CA GLY A 373 23.68 8.05 -25.08
C GLY A 373 23.78 8.65 -26.48
N SER A 374 23.74 7.82 -27.52
CA SER A 374 23.79 8.28 -28.92
C SER A 374 22.55 9.10 -29.29
N THR A 375 21.37 8.65 -28.88
CA THR A 375 20.09 9.35 -29.11
C THR A 375 19.92 10.59 -28.23
N ALA A 376 20.51 10.61 -27.02
CA ALA A 376 20.53 11.78 -26.17
C ALA A 376 21.32 12.95 -26.81
N SER A 377 22.37 12.64 -27.57
CA SER A 377 23.22 13.64 -28.26
C SER A 377 22.62 14.19 -29.56
N SER A 378 21.71 13.46 -30.22
CA SER A 378 21.06 13.87 -31.48
C SER A 378 19.84 14.78 -31.31
N LEU A 379 19.39 14.99 -30.07
CA LEU A 379 18.30 15.93 -29.73
C LEU A 379 18.60 17.40 -30.06
N VAL A 380 19.84 17.73 -30.43
CA VAL A 380 20.25 19.08 -30.82
C VAL A 380 19.97 19.38 -32.31
N THR A 381 19.72 18.40 -33.17
CA THR A 381 19.64 18.66 -34.64
C THR A 381 18.55 17.92 -35.43
N SER A 382 17.86 16.90 -34.92
CA SER A 382 16.71 16.32 -35.64
C SER A 382 15.80 15.53 -34.69
N GLY A 383 14.52 15.92 -34.59
CA GLY A 383 13.52 15.41 -33.64
C GLY A 383 13.08 13.94 -33.78
N THR A 384 14.03 13.00 -33.73
CA THR A 384 13.75 11.58 -33.50
C THR A 384 14.02 11.27 -32.03
N ALA A 385 13.01 11.49 -31.19
CA ALA A 385 13.05 11.11 -29.78
C ALA A 385 13.04 9.58 -29.65
N VAL A 386 13.76 9.04 -28.67
CA VAL A 386 13.65 7.62 -28.27
C VAL A 386 12.19 7.34 -27.94
N SER A 387 11.65 6.20 -28.40
CA SER A 387 10.31 5.76 -28.01
C SER A 387 10.23 5.65 -26.49
N THR A 388 9.25 6.29 -25.86
CA THR A 388 9.09 6.38 -24.40
C THR A 388 8.97 5.01 -23.73
N THR A 389 8.46 4.02 -24.46
CA THR A 389 8.40 2.60 -24.08
C THR A 389 9.77 1.94 -24.00
N VAL A 390 10.69 2.27 -24.92
CA VAL A 390 12.08 1.76 -24.88
C VAL A 390 12.83 2.33 -23.67
N GLU A 391 12.60 3.60 -23.32
CA GLU A 391 13.16 4.18 -22.08
C GLU A 391 12.64 3.45 -20.84
N LEU A 392 11.33 3.17 -20.78
CA LEU A 392 10.74 2.38 -19.67
C LEU A 392 11.33 0.98 -19.55
N LEU A 393 11.50 0.27 -20.66
CA LEU A 393 12.11 -1.06 -20.69
C LEU A 393 13.60 -0.97 -20.27
N GLY A 394 14.30 0.09 -20.63
CA GLY A 394 15.65 0.36 -20.17
C GLY A 394 15.77 0.63 -18.66
N VAL A 395 14.83 1.37 -18.07
CA VAL A 395 14.79 1.57 -16.61
C VAL A 395 14.48 0.25 -15.89
N LYS A 396 13.55 -0.55 -16.42
CA LYS A 396 13.28 -1.91 -15.88
C LYS A 396 14.50 -2.82 -16.00
N LEU A 397 15.23 -2.77 -17.12
CA LEU A 397 16.49 -3.48 -17.30
C LEU A 397 17.51 -3.08 -16.23
N THR A 398 17.58 -1.78 -15.90
CA THR A 398 18.45 -1.26 -14.84
C THR A 398 18.11 -1.88 -13.48
N ALA A 399 16.84 -1.96 -13.11
CA ALA A 399 16.40 -2.62 -11.88
C ALA A 399 16.78 -4.11 -11.86
N VAL A 400 16.55 -4.82 -12.97
CA VAL A 400 16.92 -6.24 -13.10
C VAL A 400 18.43 -6.44 -12.95
N LEU A 401 19.24 -5.58 -13.55
CA LEU A 401 20.71 -5.67 -13.45
C LEU A 401 21.23 -5.43 -12.03
N VAL A 402 20.68 -4.45 -11.31
CA VAL A 402 21.04 -4.21 -9.91
C VAL A 402 20.63 -5.39 -9.04
N GLY A 403 19.46 -5.99 -9.27
CA GLY A 403 19.02 -7.17 -8.53
C GLY A 403 19.92 -8.40 -8.75
N TYR A 404 20.23 -8.73 -10.00
CA TYR A 404 20.83 -10.01 -10.39
C TYR A 404 22.36 -9.97 -10.60
N CYS A 405 22.93 -8.80 -10.94
CA CYS A 405 24.29 -8.66 -11.45
C CYS A 405 25.13 -7.59 -10.74
N TRP A 406 24.71 -7.08 -9.58
CA TRP A 406 25.38 -5.96 -8.88
C TRP A 406 26.89 -6.16 -8.64
N SER A 407 27.32 -7.41 -8.39
CA SER A 407 28.74 -7.74 -8.13
C SER A 407 29.66 -7.54 -9.33
N ASN A 408 29.11 -7.47 -10.54
CA ASN A 408 29.85 -7.42 -11.80
C ASN A 408 29.82 -6.04 -12.48
N LEU A 409 29.14 -5.07 -11.87
CA LEU A 409 29.03 -3.70 -12.40
C LEU A 409 30.31 -2.90 -12.14
N LYS A 410 30.78 -2.17 -13.17
CA LYS A 410 31.93 -1.27 -13.07
C LYS A 410 31.50 0.13 -12.62
N GLU A 411 32.46 0.97 -12.27
CA GLU A 411 32.21 2.35 -11.83
C GLU A 411 31.39 3.18 -12.83
N ASN A 412 31.69 3.08 -14.13
CA ASN A 412 30.90 3.75 -15.19
C ASN A 412 29.47 3.24 -15.26
N ASP A 413 29.25 1.95 -15.01
CA ASP A 413 27.93 1.35 -15.00
C ASP A 413 27.11 1.90 -13.82
N TRP A 414 27.71 2.00 -12.64
CA TRP A 414 27.09 2.63 -11.46
C TRP A 414 26.77 4.10 -11.69
N HIS A 415 27.66 4.87 -12.31
CA HIS A 415 27.37 6.26 -12.67
C HIS A 415 26.12 6.35 -13.57
N PHE A 416 25.97 5.47 -14.55
CA PHE A 416 24.79 5.46 -15.42
C PHE A 416 23.52 5.10 -14.64
N VAL A 417 23.58 4.07 -13.78
CA VAL A 417 22.46 3.63 -12.93
C VAL A 417 21.96 4.80 -12.08
N PHE A 418 22.84 5.43 -11.30
CA PHE A 418 22.46 6.56 -10.42
C PHE A 418 21.91 7.74 -11.21
N ARG A 419 22.52 8.09 -12.35
CA ARG A 419 22.04 9.18 -13.23
C ARG A 419 20.63 8.89 -13.76
N MET A 420 20.37 7.67 -14.21
CA MET A 420 19.08 7.26 -14.75
C MET A 420 18.00 7.26 -13.67
N VAL A 421 18.28 6.66 -12.51
CA VAL A 421 17.34 6.60 -11.38
C VAL A 421 17.01 8.00 -10.89
N PHE A 422 18.03 8.85 -10.66
CA PHE A 422 17.84 10.24 -10.25
C PHE A 422 16.99 11.02 -11.25
N LYS A 423 17.28 10.92 -12.56
CA LYS A 423 16.49 11.60 -13.62
C LYS A 423 15.02 11.20 -13.57
N CYS A 424 14.71 9.91 -13.43
CA CYS A 424 13.33 9.41 -13.42
C CYS A 424 12.57 9.91 -12.19
N ILE A 425 13.21 9.87 -11.01
CA ILE A 425 12.62 10.39 -9.77
C ILE A 425 12.39 11.90 -9.91
N GLU A 426 13.39 12.68 -10.32
CA GLU A 426 13.28 14.13 -10.45
C GLU A 426 12.22 14.56 -11.46
N SER A 427 12.06 13.81 -12.55
CA SER A 427 11.00 14.07 -13.54
C SER A 427 9.61 13.88 -12.94
N SER A 428 9.41 12.89 -12.06
CA SER A 428 8.15 12.72 -11.33
C SER A 428 7.92 13.79 -10.26
N VAL A 429 8.99 14.28 -9.63
CA VAL A 429 8.93 15.41 -8.69
C VAL A 429 8.42 16.64 -9.41
N LEU A 430 9.05 17.01 -10.53
CA LEU A 430 8.64 18.16 -11.35
C LEU A 430 7.18 18.06 -11.80
N LEU A 431 6.74 16.86 -12.22
CA LEU A 431 5.34 16.63 -12.63
C LEU A 431 4.35 16.89 -11.48
N VAL A 432 4.63 16.39 -10.28
CA VAL A 432 3.76 16.59 -9.11
C VAL A 432 3.87 18.02 -8.59
N GLU A 433 5.05 18.64 -8.70
CA GLU A 433 5.25 20.03 -8.31
C GLU A 433 4.50 21.00 -9.23
N GLU A 434 4.56 20.80 -10.55
CA GLU A 434 3.78 21.55 -11.55
C GLU A 434 2.27 21.35 -11.35
N MET A 435 1.84 20.11 -11.05
CA MET A 435 0.45 19.84 -10.69
C MET A 435 0.04 20.62 -9.43
N THR A 436 0.90 20.66 -8.41
CA THR A 436 0.64 21.39 -7.15
C THR A 436 0.52 22.88 -7.39
N ASP A 437 1.39 23.45 -8.22
CA ASP A 437 1.36 24.86 -8.61
C ASP A 437 0.08 25.20 -9.39
N GLY A 438 -0.27 24.37 -10.38
CA GLY A 438 -1.52 24.52 -11.13
C GLY A 438 -2.78 24.43 -10.25
N ILE A 439 -2.77 23.55 -9.24
CA ILE A 439 -3.83 23.45 -8.23
C ILE A 439 -3.88 24.71 -7.36
N ASN A 440 -2.73 25.21 -6.91
CA ASN A 440 -2.63 26.41 -6.09
C ASN A 440 -3.11 27.65 -6.86
N ASP A 441 -2.73 27.80 -8.12
CA ASP A 441 -3.17 28.88 -9.01
C ASP A 441 -4.66 28.83 -9.31
N ALA A 442 -5.22 27.65 -9.54
CA ALA A 442 -6.66 27.46 -9.69
C ALA A 442 -7.41 27.86 -8.41
N THR A 443 -6.79 27.64 -7.25
CA THR A 443 -7.31 27.97 -5.92
C THR A 443 -7.13 29.44 -5.54
N ILE A 444 -6.16 30.16 -6.10
CA ILE A 444 -6.03 31.61 -5.86
C ILE A 444 -6.99 32.39 -6.76
N ASN A 445 -7.18 31.97 -8.01
CA ASN A 445 -7.94 32.69 -9.03
C ASN A 445 -9.44 32.32 -9.09
N GLN A 446 -10.02 31.83 -8.00
CA GLN A 446 -11.39 31.29 -7.99
C GLN A 446 -12.48 32.36 -8.16
N VAL A 447 -13.52 32.04 -8.94
CA VAL A 447 -14.76 32.82 -9.06
C VAL A 447 -15.97 32.05 -8.47
N SER A 448 -15.97 30.71 -8.52
CA SER A 448 -16.96 29.81 -7.91
C SER A 448 -16.34 28.43 -7.54
N SER A 449 -16.97 27.65 -6.64
CA SER A 449 -16.44 26.33 -6.21
C SER A 449 -16.60 25.21 -7.25
N GLU A 450 -17.63 25.27 -8.10
CA GLU A 450 -17.86 24.28 -9.16
C GLU A 450 -16.85 24.43 -10.31
N ASP A 451 -16.54 25.68 -10.71
CA ASP A 451 -15.52 25.96 -11.73
C ASP A 451 -14.11 25.52 -11.30
N ALA A 452 -13.83 25.58 -9.99
CA ALA A 452 -12.56 25.11 -9.43
C ALA A 452 -12.45 23.58 -9.53
N LEU A 453 -13.52 22.84 -9.23
CA LEU A 453 -13.52 21.38 -9.28
C LEU A 453 -13.28 20.83 -10.70
N GLU A 454 -13.86 21.44 -11.73
CA GLU A 454 -13.63 21.02 -13.12
C GLU A 454 -12.19 21.30 -13.57
N LYS A 455 -11.65 22.47 -13.24
CA LYS A 455 -10.24 22.80 -13.52
C LYS A 455 -9.27 21.86 -12.80
N LEU A 456 -9.57 21.52 -11.53
CA LEU A 456 -8.76 20.57 -10.76
C LEU A 456 -8.77 19.17 -11.38
N LYS A 457 -9.95 18.67 -11.80
CA LYS A 457 -10.06 17.39 -12.51
C LYS A 457 -9.27 17.38 -13.82
N LEU A 458 -9.24 18.50 -14.54
CA LEU A 458 -8.45 18.64 -15.76
C LEU A 458 -6.94 18.56 -15.45
N VAL A 459 -6.45 19.33 -14.47
CA VAL A 459 -5.03 19.35 -14.07
C VAL A 459 -4.55 17.97 -13.59
N VAL A 460 -5.35 17.28 -12.77
CA VAL A 460 -5.04 15.90 -12.31
C VAL A 460 -5.19 14.89 -13.45
N GLY A 461 -6.11 15.12 -14.39
CA GLY A 461 -6.31 14.27 -15.57
C GLY A 461 -5.16 14.37 -16.59
N THR A 462 -4.42 15.48 -16.60
CA THR A 462 -3.26 15.68 -17.49
C THR A 462 -1.96 15.05 -16.97
N THR A 463 -1.96 14.43 -15.79
CA THR A 463 -0.75 13.81 -15.22
C THR A 463 -0.23 12.70 -16.14
N ASP A 464 1.04 12.83 -16.57
CA ASP A 464 1.67 11.87 -17.46
C ASP A 464 1.89 10.51 -16.76
N LYS A 465 1.08 9.53 -17.16
CA LYS A 465 1.16 8.13 -16.71
C LYS A 465 2.53 7.51 -16.93
N LEU A 466 3.22 7.89 -18.00
CA LEU A 466 4.52 7.30 -18.36
C LEU A 466 5.61 7.73 -17.38
N THR A 467 5.67 9.02 -17.04
CA THR A 467 6.62 9.55 -16.05
C THR A 467 6.49 8.85 -14.70
N LEU A 468 5.27 8.61 -14.21
CA LEU A 468 5.05 7.86 -12.97
C LEU A 468 5.52 6.40 -13.08
N SER A 469 5.29 5.73 -14.22
CA SER A 469 5.75 4.35 -14.44
C SER A 469 7.28 4.20 -14.54
N LEU A 470 7.95 5.22 -15.09
CA LEU A 470 9.41 5.32 -15.11
C LEU A 470 9.96 5.49 -13.69
N ALA A 471 9.38 6.41 -12.94
CA ALA A 471 9.75 6.67 -11.55
C ALA A 471 9.48 5.46 -10.64
N GLU A 472 8.37 4.74 -10.84
CA GLU A 472 8.08 3.48 -10.13
C GLU A 472 9.23 2.48 -10.32
N SER A 473 9.64 2.23 -11.57
CA SER A 473 10.75 1.32 -11.89
C SER A 473 12.09 1.80 -11.30
N ALA A 474 12.31 3.13 -11.25
CA ALA A 474 13.47 3.73 -10.61
C ALA A 474 13.46 3.57 -9.08
N LEU A 475 12.29 3.71 -8.42
CA LEU A 475 12.13 3.47 -6.98
C LEU A 475 12.39 2.00 -6.61
N VAL A 476 12.03 1.04 -7.48
CA VAL A 476 12.41 -0.37 -7.29
C VAL A 476 13.92 -0.53 -7.28
N THR A 477 14.61 0.11 -8.23
CA THR A 477 16.09 0.10 -8.28
C THR A 477 16.68 0.69 -7.01
N MET A 478 16.15 1.83 -6.54
CA MET A 478 16.61 2.48 -5.31
C MET A 478 16.35 1.63 -4.06
N CYS A 479 15.24 0.89 -4.01
CA CYS A 479 14.94 -0.08 -2.94
C CYS A 479 16.00 -1.18 -2.90
N GLN A 480 16.41 -1.71 -4.05
CA GLN A 480 17.50 -2.68 -4.15
C GLN A 480 18.84 -2.11 -3.68
N LEU A 481 19.18 -0.88 -4.07
CA LEU A 481 20.41 -0.21 -3.63
C LEU A 481 20.48 -0.11 -2.09
N ASN A 482 19.39 0.32 -1.45
CA ASN A 482 19.31 0.39 0.01
C ASN A 482 19.43 -1.01 0.66
N HIS A 483 18.79 -2.03 0.08
CA HIS A 483 18.90 -3.40 0.58
C HIS A 483 20.34 -3.93 0.48
N LEU A 484 21.04 -3.69 -0.64
CA LEU A 484 22.43 -4.09 -0.83
C LEU A 484 23.36 -3.46 0.21
N CYS A 485 23.10 -2.22 0.63
CA CYS A 485 23.85 -1.56 1.70
C CYS A 485 23.63 -2.20 3.09
N ASN A 486 22.52 -2.93 3.31
CA ASN A 486 22.15 -3.52 4.60
C ASN A 486 22.57 -4.99 4.77
N ILE A 487 23.03 -5.68 3.72
CA ILE A 487 23.43 -7.09 3.78
C ILE A 487 24.82 -7.25 4.43
N GLN A 488 24.91 -8.04 5.51
CA GLN A 488 26.17 -8.30 6.26
C GLN A 488 27.27 -8.98 5.41
N GLU A 489 26.90 -9.87 4.47
CA GLU A 489 27.87 -10.52 3.56
C GLU A 489 28.47 -9.55 2.52
N ALA A 490 27.82 -8.41 2.28
CA ALA A 490 28.19 -7.45 1.25
C ALA A 490 29.19 -6.38 1.75
N GLU A 491 29.45 -6.30 3.07
CA GLU A 491 30.37 -5.32 3.67
C GLU A 491 31.84 -5.47 3.21
N ASN A 492 32.22 -6.66 2.74
CA ASN A 492 33.57 -6.96 2.23
C ASN A 492 33.72 -6.72 0.71
N SER A 493 32.65 -6.35 0.00
CA SER A 493 32.72 -6.06 -1.43
C SER A 493 33.19 -4.62 -1.68
N GLN A 494 34.21 -4.45 -2.52
CA GLN A 494 34.67 -3.13 -2.97
C GLN A 494 33.54 -2.29 -3.58
N CYS A 495 32.55 -2.93 -4.22
CA CYS A 495 31.39 -2.23 -4.81
C CYS A 495 30.48 -1.61 -3.75
N VAL A 496 30.24 -2.30 -2.63
CA VAL A 496 29.39 -1.75 -1.55
C VAL A 496 30.11 -0.64 -0.80
N GLN A 497 31.44 -0.71 -0.67
CA GLN A 497 32.23 0.39 -0.12
C GLN A 497 32.21 1.63 -1.02
N LEU A 498 32.25 1.46 -2.35
CA LEU A 498 32.07 2.54 -3.31
C LEU A 498 30.67 3.18 -3.24
N ILE A 499 29.61 2.40 -3.06
CA ILE A 499 28.24 2.93 -2.93
C ILE A 499 28.05 3.64 -1.57
N LYS A 500 28.64 3.12 -0.50
CA LYS A 500 28.55 3.69 0.85
C LYS A 500 29.44 4.93 1.07
N SER A 501 30.34 5.28 0.15
CA SER A 501 31.30 6.38 0.34
C SER A 501 31.39 7.30 -0.88
N GLY A 502 31.74 8.58 -0.66
CA GLY A 502 31.92 9.56 -1.73
C GLY A 502 30.61 10.03 -2.37
N ASP A 503 30.64 10.27 -3.68
CA ASP A 503 29.59 10.96 -4.45
C ASP A 503 28.27 10.18 -4.54
N TYR A 504 28.29 8.85 -4.44
CA TYR A 504 27.08 8.01 -4.53
C TYR A 504 26.20 8.09 -3.28
N ALA A 505 26.81 8.23 -2.10
CA ALA A 505 26.07 8.46 -0.86
C ALA A 505 25.35 9.82 -0.90
N GLU A 506 26.04 10.87 -1.36
CA GLU A 506 25.42 12.19 -1.57
C GLU A 506 24.30 12.13 -2.61
N SER A 507 24.50 11.39 -3.71
CA SER A 507 23.45 11.17 -4.71
C SER A 507 22.25 10.42 -4.12
N ASN A 508 22.45 9.47 -3.22
CA ASN A 508 21.36 8.77 -2.54
C ASN A 508 20.57 9.71 -1.62
N ASP A 509 21.27 10.54 -0.84
CA ASP A 509 20.64 11.53 0.03
C ASP A 509 19.81 12.55 -0.76
N LYS A 510 20.28 12.96 -1.95
CA LYS A 510 19.54 13.81 -2.90
C LYS A 510 18.33 13.10 -3.52
N MET A 511 18.45 11.80 -3.83
CA MET A 511 17.29 11.02 -4.29
C MET A 511 16.23 10.93 -3.21
N VAL A 512 16.62 10.67 -1.95
CA VAL A 512 15.69 10.63 -0.80
C VAL A 512 15.05 12.00 -0.55
N GLU A 513 15.81 13.10 -0.66
CA GLU A 513 15.27 14.46 -0.62
C GLU A 513 14.22 14.69 -1.71
N SER A 514 14.49 14.23 -2.94
CA SER A 514 13.56 14.37 -4.07
C SER A 514 12.27 13.57 -3.84
N VAL A 515 12.38 12.35 -3.29
CA VAL A 515 11.20 11.55 -2.88
C VAL A 515 10.42 12.23 -1.73
N LEU A 516 11.11 12.88 -0.79
CA LEU A 516 10.45 13.69 0.25
C LEU A 516 9.68 14.87 -0.35
N ARG A 517 10.27 15.62 -1.30
CA ARG A 517 9.59 16.72 -2.01
C ARG A 517 8.36 16.22 -2.75
N LEU A 518 8.48 15.13 -3.50
CA LEU A 518 7.36 14.46 -4.18
C LEU A 518 6.20 14.14 -3.21
N PHE A 519 6.53 13.52 -2.07
CA PHE A 519 5.56 13.18 -1.03
C PHE A 519 4.89 14.42 -0.43
N LEU A 520 5.67 15.45 -0.09
CA LEU A 520 5.18 16.69 0.50
C LEU A 520 4.31 17.48 -0.48
N ALA A 521 4.72 17.61 -1.75
CA ALA A 521 3.97 18.31 -2.80
C ALA A 521 2.59 17.67 -3.02
N SER A 522 2.52 16.33 -3.08
CA SER A 522 1.25 15.61 -3.17
C SER A 522 0.35 15.85 -1.96
N GLY A 523 0.91 15.88 -0.74
CA GLY A 523 0.14 16.21 0.46
C GLY A 523 -0.35 17.64 0.47
N VAL A 524 0.49 18.59 0.07
CA VAL A 524 0.12 20.01 -0.02
C VAL A 524 -0.97 20.22 -1.07
N SER A 525 -0.90 19.55 -2.22
CA SER A 525 -1.99 19.52 -3.21
C SER A 525 -3.33 19.13 -2.59
N GLU A 526 -3.35 18.08 -1.77
CA GLU A 526 -4.56 17.66 -1.06
C GLU A 526 -5.00 18.67 0.01
N ALA A 527 -4.06 19.31 0.74
CA ALA A 527 -4.39 20.35 1.71
C ALA A 527 -5.00 21.61 1.08
N ILE A 528 -4.49 22.00 -0.08
CA ILE A 528 -5.02 23.14 -0.85
C ILE A 528 -6.44 22.80 -1.31
N THR A 529 -6.63 21.65 -1.95
CA THR A 529 -7.95 21.22 -2.45
C THR A 529 -8.96 20.98 -1.33
N LYS A 530 -8.54 20.46 -0.18
CA LYS A 530 -9.41 20.29 1.01
C LYS A 530 -9.96 21.61 1.53
N SER A 531 -9.23 22.71 1.36
CA SER A 531 -9.75 24.05 1.70
C SER A 531 -10.85 24.56 0.76
N CYS A 532 -10.98 23.96 -0.43
CA CYS A 532 -12.02 24.26 -1.41
C CYS A 532 -13.26 23.38 -1.21
N SER A 533 -13.09 22.05 -1.27
CA SER A 533 -14.15 21.07 -0.99
C SER A 533 -13.60 19.67 -0.66
N GLU A 534 -14.40 18.85 0.02
CA GLU A 534 -14.06 17.44 0.29
C GLU A 534 -14.04 16.61 -1.00
N GLU A 535 -14.90 16.90 -1.99
CA GLU A 535 -14.84 16.22 -3.29
C GLU A 535 -13.52 16.50 -4.01
N ALA A 536 -13.00 17.73 -3.95
CA ALA A 536 -11.72 18.09 -4.58
C ALA A 536 -10.54 17.36 -3.92
N SER A 537 -10.52 17.26 -2.59
CA SER A 537 -9.53 16.44 -1.87
C SER A 537 -9.62 14.96 -2.28
N SER A 538 -10.83 14.43 -2.47
CA SER A 538 -11.03 13.04 -2.91
C SER A 538 -10.47 12.74 -4.31
N VAL A 539 -10.38 13.73 -5.20
CA VAL A 539 -9.76 13.58 -6.52
C VAL A 539 -8.26 13.29 -6.39
N ILE A 540 -7.55 14.02 -5.52
CA ILE A 540 -6.13 13.79 -5.23
C ILE A 540 -5.92 12.45 -4.51
N GLY A 541 -6.83 12.07 -3.60
CA GLY A 541 -6.81 10.75 -2.98
C GLY A 541 -6.98 9.62 -4.01
N SER A 542 -7.90 9.80 -4.97
CA SER A 542 -8.19 8.82 -6.02
C SER A 542 -7.05 8.70 -7.03
N SER A 543 -6.36 9.79 -7.36
CA SER A 543 -5.18 9.75 -8.24
C SER A 543 -4.04 8.96 -7.60
N ARG A 544 -3.84 9.08 -6.29
CA ARG A 544 -2.87 8.25 -5.55
C ARG A 544 -3.26 6.76 -5.57
N HIS A 545 -4.55 6.44 -5.47
CA HIS A 545 -5.01 5.06 -5.58
C HIS A 545 -4.81 4.45 -6.96
N ALA A 546 -4.91 5.25 -8.03
CA ALA A 546 -4.64 4.79 -9.40
C ALA A 546 -3.18 4.30 -9.57
N TYR A 547 -2.26 4.80 -8.76
CA TYR A 547 -0.84 4.44 -8.74
C TYR A 547 -0.41 3.94 -7.36
N LEU A 548 -1.20 3.04 -6.75
CA LEU A 548 -0.99 2.56 -5.38
C LEU A 548 0.44 2.07 -5.13
N HIS A 549 0.96 1.19 -5.99
CA HIS A 549 2.28 0.59 -5.80
C HIS A 549 3.41 1.63 -5.81
N PHE A 550 3.34 2.61 -6.70
CA PHE A 550 4.26 3.75 -6.74
C PHE A 550 4.28 4.50 -5.41
N TRP A 551 3.11 4.82 -4.86
CA TRP A 551 3.02 5.55 -3.59
C TRP A 551 3.45 4.72 -2.37
N GLU A 552 3.25 3.40 -2.40
CA GLU A 552 3.80 2.49 -1.38
C GLU A 552 5.33 2.48 -1.41
N LEU A 553 5.93 2.49 -2.60
CA LEU A 553 7.38 2.62 -2.76
C LEU A 553 7.86 3.96 -2.24
N VAL A 554 7.21 5.08 -2.60
CA VAL A 554 7.52 6.42 -2.08
C VAL A 554 7.53 6.41 -0.55
N ALA A 555 6.47 5.89 0.08
CA ALA A 555 6.33 5.83 1.55
C ALA A 555 7.48 5.09 2.25
N SER A 556 8.02 4.04 1.61
CA SER A 556 9.09 3.22 2.20
C SER A 556 10.39 3.98 2.45
N PHE A 557 10.68 5.02 1.65
CA PHE A 557 11.88 5.85 1.80
C PHE A 557 11.74 6.96 2.85
N ILE A 558 10.50 7.32 3.22
CA ILE A 558 10.23 8.45 4.12
C ILE A 558 10.61 8.15 5.57
N LYS A 559 10.27 6.94 6.05
CA LYS A 559 10.42 6.55 7.46
C LYS A 559 11.87 6.64 7.95
N ASN A 560 12.81 6.24 7.11
CA ASN A 560 14.23 6.16 7.43
C ASN A 560 15.04 7.34 6.85
N ALA A 561 14.37 8.39 6.38
CA ALA A 561 15.04 9.50 5.71
C ALA A 561 16.03 10.23 6.64
N PRO A 562 17.27 10.50 6.17
CA PRO A 562 18.26 11.27 6.93
C PRO A 562 17.71 12.64 7.36
N LEU A 563 18.19 13.15 8.50
CA LEU A 563 17.75 14.45 9.02
C LEU A 563 18.08 15.60 8.04
N GLN A 564 19.21 15.53 7.32
CA GLN A 564 19.59 16.56 6.35
C GLN A 564 18.65 16.60 5.15
N SER A 565 18.33 15.45 4.55
CA SER A 565 17.34 15.36 3.47
C SER A 565 15.96 15.87 3.91
N ARG A 566 15.52 15.56 5.14
CA ARG A 566 14.27 16.11 5.71
C ARG A 566 14.28 17.63 5.87
N LYS A 567 15.40 18.20 6.30
CA LYS A 567 15.57 19.66 6.41
C LYS A 567 15.57 20.34 5.05
N SER A 568 16.39 19.85 4.11
CA SER A 568 16.49 20.39 2.75
C SER A 568 15.14 20.34 2.02
N ALA A 569 14.42 19.22 2.12
CA ALA A 569 13.08 19.10 1.56
C ALA A 569 12.09 20.10 2.19
N LEU A 570 12.12 20.30 3.52
CA LEU A 570 11.26 21.29 4.17
C LEU A 570 11.61 22.71 3.72
N GLU A 571 12.88 23.08 3.71
CA GLU A 571 13.35 24.40 3.27
C GLU A 571 12.94 24.69 1.82
N SER A 572 13.07 23.70 0.92
CA SER A 572 12.61 23.79 -0.46
C SER A 572 11.10 24.05 -0.54
N MET A 573 10.30 23.38 0.28
CA MET A 573 8.85 23.56 0.28
C MET A 573 8.42 24.90 0.88
N GLU A 574 9.14 25.41 1.88
CA GLU A 574 8.85 26.71 2.52
C GLU A 574 9.16 27.90 1.59
N LEU A 575 10.19 27.79 0.75
CA LEU A 575 10.54 28.81 -0.25
C LEU A 575 9.51 28.94 -1.38
N TRP A 576 8.61 27.97 -1.52
CA TRP A 576 7.70 27.87 -2.66
C TRP A 576 6.51 28.84 -2.59
N GLY A 577 6.17 29.34 -1.39
CA GLY A 577 5.14 30.37 -1.22
C GLY A 577 3.69 29.92 -1.48
N LEU A 578 3.41 28.61 -1.37
CA LEU A 578 2.07 28.04 -1.54
C LEU A 578 1.08 28.47 -0.43
N THR A 579 -0.22 28.40 -0.71
CA THR A 579 -1.29 28.78 0.24
C THR A 579 -1.33 27.90 1.49
N LYS A 580 -0.90 26.64 1.39
CA LYS A 580 -0.76 25.68 2.50
C LYS A 580 0.68 25.17 2.55
N GLY A 581 1.20 24.99 3.77
CA GLY A 581 2.56 24.50 3.99
C GLY A 581 2.64 22.98 4.16
N SER A 582 3.87 22.47 4.20
CA SER A 582 4.19 21.03 4.31
C SER A 582 3.47 20.33 5.46
N VAL A 583 3.35 20.96 6.63
CA VAL A 583 2.66 20.37 7.79
C VAL A 583 1.16 20.16 7.50
N SER A 584 0.47 21.13 6.88
CA SER A 584 -0.92 20.94 6.44
C SER A 584 -1.01 19.78 5.43
N GLY A 585 -0.03 19.66 4.54
CA GLY A 585 0.05 18.55 3.61
C GLY A 585 0.18 17.18 4.29
N LEU A 586 1.00 17.08 5.34
CA LEU A 586 1.13 15.87 6.15
C LEU A 586 -0.19 15.50 6.85
N TYR A 587 -0.92 16.48 7.39
CA TYR A 587 -2.24 16.26 7.97
C TYR A 587 -3.27 15.79 6.95
N SER A 588 -3.24 16.34 5.73
CA SER A 588 -4.12 15.90 4.63
C SER A 588 -3.85 14.47 4.20
N ILE A 589 -2.58 14.05 4.11
CA ILE A 589 -2.22 12.66 3.83
C ILE A 589 -2.69 11.74 4.97
N LEU A 590 -2.47 12.16 6.22
CA LEU A 590 -2.82 11.38 7.41
C LEU A 590 -4.33 11.14 7.52
N PHE A 591 -5.15 12.16 7.21
CA PHE A 591 -6.61 12.14 7.32
C PHE A 591 -7.29 12.24 5.95
N SER A 592 -6.73 11.56 4.96
CA SER A 592 -7.22 11.56 3.58
C SER A 592 -8.55 10.81 3.45
N SER A 593 -9.43 11.30 2.58
CA SER A 593 -10.69 10.63 2.23
C SER A 593 -10.50 9.31 1.46
N GLN A 594 -9.29 9.07 0.92
CA GLN A 594 -8.88 7.79 0.35
C GLN A 594 -7.52 7.44 0.98
N PRO A 595 -7.49 6.72 2.13
CA PRO A 595 -6.29 6.49 2.89
C PRO A 595 -5.44 5.36 2.30
N ILE A 596 -4.17 5.67 2.03
CA ILE A 596 -3.13 4.67 1.78
C ILE A 596 -2.31 4.53 3.05
N PHE A 597 -2.41 3.38 3.71
CA PHE A 597 -1.80 3.15 5.02
C PHE A 597 -0.31 3.46 5.08
N HIS A 598 0.47 3.03 4.07
CA HIS A 598 1.91 3.30 4.02
C HIS A 598 2.20 4.82 4.03
N LEU A 599 1.40 5.62 3.32
CA LEU A 599 1.52 7.08 3.33
C LEU A 599 1.08 7.68 4.67
N GLN A 600 0.00 7.17 5.29
CA GLN A 600 -0.45 7.63 6.60
C GLN A 600 0.61 7.39 7.68
N LEU A 601 1.23 6.20 7.68
CA LEU A 601 2.31 5.88 8.62
C LEU A 601 3.55 6.74 8.37
N ALA A 602 3.90 7.01 7.12
CA ALA A 602 4.97 7.93 6.75
C ALA A 602 4.68 9.36 7.23
N ALA A 603 3.47 9.86 7.02
CA ALA A 603 3.03 11.18 7.47
C ALA A 603 3.06 11.29 9.02
N PHE A 604 2.51 10.29 9.71
CA PHE A 604 2.54 10.21 11.17
C PHE A 604 3.98 10.22 11.71
N SER A 605 4.87 9.43 11.10
CA SER A 605 6.28 9.36 11.48
C SER A 605 7.00 10.69 11.26
N LEU A 606 6.73 11.38 10.14
CA LEU A 606 7.31 12.69 9.86
C LEU A 606 6.84 13.73 10.87
N LEU A 607 5.54 13.80 11.16
CA LEU A 607 4.96 14.75 12.12
C LEU A 607 5.59 14.61 13.52
N LEU A 608 6.00 13.40 13.93
CA LEU A 608 6.68 13.17 15.22
C LEU A 608 8.21 13.36 15.18
N SER A 609 8.77 13.71 14.03
CA SER A 609 10.21 13.74 13.81
C SER A 609 10.71 15.14 13.46
N GLU A 610 11.94 15.47 13.82
CA GLU A 610 12.58 16.73 13.42
C GLU A 610 12.76 16.78 11.88
N PRO A 611 12.57 17.94 11.21
CA PRO A 611 12.20 19.25 11.76
C PRO A 611 10.69 19.48 11.97
N PHE A 612 9.83 18.62 11.43
CA PHE A 612 8.38 18.83 11.40
C PHE A 612 7.72 18.83 12.78
N CYS A 613 8.27 18.08 13.74
CA CYS A 613 7.73 17.98 15.10
C CYS A 613 7.56 19.34 15.78
N GLN A 614 8.43 20.31 15.51
CA GLN A 614 8.34 21.65 16.12
C GLN A 614 7.17 22.48 15.57
N LEU A 615 6.79 22.25 14.31
CA LEU A 615 5.75 22.99 13.59
C LEU A 615 4.39 22.27 13.57
N SER A 616 4.37 21.01 14.01
CA SER A 616 3.23 20.09 13.91
C SER A 616 2.04 20.41 14.83
N LEU A 617 2.31 20.96 16.02
CA LEU A 617 1.31 21.13 17.09
C LEU A 617 0.68 22.52 17.14
N VAL A 618 1.50 23.57 16.99
CA VAL A 618 1.11 24.97 17.28
C VAL A 618 1.38 25.85 16.07
N LYS A 619 0.40 26.69 15.72
CA LYS A 619 0.39 27.52 14.49
C LYS A 619 1.45 28.65 14.46
N ASN A 620 2.11 28.99 15.59
CA ASN A 620 2.82 30.27 15.78
C ASN A 620 4.32 30.19 16.16
N TYR A 621 5.02 29.07 15.99
CA TYR A 621 6.48 29.03 16.17
C TYR A 621 7.18 29.28 14.82
N SER A 622 7.23 30.54 14.36
CA SER A 622 8.16 30.91 13.29
C SER A 622 9.58 30.83 13.84
N MET A 623 10.43 29.99 13.24
CA MET A 623 11.82 29.82 13.59
C MET A 623 12.59 31.12 13.29
N GLY A 624 12.81 31.94 14.32
CA GLY A 624 13.40 33.27 14.12
C GLY A 624 13.66 34.04 15.39
N GLU A 625 14.16 33.40 16.46
CA GLU A 625 14.71 34.16 17.60
C GLU A 625 15.64 33.30 18.48
N SER A 626 16.65 32.70 17.87
CA SER A 626 17.86 32.31 18.61
C SER A 626 19.05 32.14 17.66
N CYS A 627 20.06 32.99 17.87
CA CYS A 627 21.41 32.98 17.27
C CYS A 627 21.63 33.67 15.89
N SER A 628 21.80 34.99 15.91
CA SER A 628 22.95 35.64 15.24
C SER A 628 23.21 37.04 15.78
N SER A 629 24.39 37.25 16.34
CA SER A 629 24.92 38.56 16.75
C SER A 629 25.37 39.41 15.56
N ALA A 630 25.29 40.73 15.76
CA ALA A 630 26.09 41.81 15.16
C ALA A 630 25.38 42.73 14.12
N GLN A 631 25.16 43.96 14.59
CA GLN A 631 25.26 45.25 13.88
C GLN A 631 24.47 45.41 12.56
N GLN A 632 23.40 46.21 12.62
CA GLN A 632 23.41 47.56 12.03
C GLN A 632 22.25 48.42 12.54
N SER A 633 22.48 49.71 12.44
CA SER A 633 21.96 50.82 13.24
C SER A 633 20.70 51.49 12.68
N GLY A 634 19.86 51.98 13.60
CA GLY A 634 19.19 53.30 13.51
C GLY A 634 17.83 53.36 12.82
N THR A 635 16.74 53.58 13.56
CA THR A 635 16.22 54.92 13.91
C THR A 635 14.88 54.74 14.64
N SER A 636 14.73 55.49 15.72
CA SER A 636 13.63 55.57 16.69
C SER A 636 12.21 55.69 16.12
N GLN A 637 11.26 54.97 16.75
CA GLN A 637 10.11 55.58 17.40
C GLN A 637 9.51 54.66 18.47
N SER A 638 9.52 55.19 19.69
CA SER A 638 8.98 54.62 20.92
C SER A 638 7.45 54.62 20.90
N ALA A 639 6.84 53.45 21.00
CA ALA A 639 5.46 53.27 21.45
C ALA A 639 5.48 52.39 22.71
N GLU A 640 4.79 52.86 23.73
CA GLU A 640 4.76 52.32 25.09
C GLU A 640 4.30 50.85 25.12
N LEU A 641 5.12 49.99 25.74
CA LEU A 641 4.81 48.58 25.99
C LEU A 641 3.77 48.48 27.12
N MET A 642 2.51 48.25 26.77
CA MET A 642 1.60 47.47 27.61
C MET A 642 1.95 45.99 27.41
N PRO A 643 1.98 45.15 28.47
CA PRO A 643 2.12 43.71 28.27
C PRO A 643 0.78 43.20 27.72
N ASP A 644 0.77 42.79 26.45
CA ASP A 644 -0.35 42.06 25.86
C ASP A 644 -0.65 40.83 26.72
N SER A 645 -1.76 40.90 27.45
CA SER A 645 -2.49 39.74 27.96
C SER A 645 -3.11 39.01 26.77
N ASP A 646 -2.96 37.68 26.74
CA ASP A 646 -3.56 36.70 25.81
C ASP A 646 -2.71 36.31 24.58
N LYS A 647 -1.48 35.84 24.80
CA LYS A 647 -0.87 34.83 23.92
C LYS A 647 -1.35 33.44 24.35
N THR A 648 -2.60 33.09 24.06
CA THR A 648 -3.07 31.71 24.22
C THR A 648 -2.54 30.87 23.05
N VAL A 649 -1.88 29.75 23.37
CA VAL A 649 -1.39 28.81 22.36
C VAL A 649 -2.58 28.07 21.78
N HIS A 650 -2.81 28.24 20.48
CA HIS A 650 -3.84 27.49 19.75
C HIS A 650 -3.22 26.26 19.09
N LEU A 651 -3.85 25.10 19.29
CA LEU A 651 -3.60 23.93 18.46
C LEU A 651 -3.88 24.28 17.00
N ARG A 652 -3.17 23.61 16.11
CA ARG A 652 -3.44 23.67 14.68
C ARG A 652 -4.89 23.21 14.41
N GLU A 653 -5.60 23.93 13.52
CA GLU A 653 -7.01 23.70 13.18
C GLU A 653 -7.28 22.25 12.79
N GLU A 654 -6.42 21.67 11.93
CA GLU A 654 -6.55 20.28 11.47
C GLU A 654 -6.54 19.25 12.63
N LEU A 655 -5.84 19.54 13.72
CA LEU A 655 -5.81 18.68 14.92
C LEU A 655 -6.94 19.06 15.90
N SER A 656 -7.23 20.35 16.05
CA SER A 656 -8.29 20.87 16.91
C SER A 656 -9.65 20.28 16.53
N ASP A 657 -9.98 20.26 15.24
CA ASP A 657 -11.28 19.78 14.75
C ASP A 657 -11.52 18.29 15.09
N LEU A 658 -10.47 17.47 15.04
CA LEU A 658 -10.53 16.04 15.37
C LEU A 658 -10.53 15.78 16.88
N ILE A 659 -9.79 16.57 17.66
CA ILE A 659 -9.72 16.40 19.12
C ILE A 659 -10.99 16.93 19.81
N GLU A 660 -11.57 18.01 19.29
CA GLU A 660 -12.85 18.58 19.74
C GLU A 660 -14.07 17.84 19.15
N PHE A 661 -13.86 16.81 18.32
CA PHE A 661 -14.95 16.10 17.63
C PHE A 661 -16.04 15.64 18.61
N PRO A 662 -17.34 15.90 18.32
CA PRO A 662 -18.42 15.60 19.25
C PRO A 662 -18.48 14.11 19.61
N THR A 663 -18.13 13.79 20.86
CA THR A 663 -18.13 12.40 21.35
C THR A 663 -19.52 11.75 21.21
N SER A 664 -20.60 12.51 21.31
CA SER A 664 -21.97 12.01 21.14
C SER A 664 -22.28 11.48 19.73
N GLU A 665 -21.57 11.97 18.71
CA GLU A 665 -21.69 11.46 17.34
C GLU A 665 -20.81 10.23 17.17
N LEU A 666 -19.59 10.27 17.70
CA LEU A 666 -18.64 9.15 17.66
C LEU A 666 -19.17 7.89 18.35
N LEU A 667 -19.90 8.03 19.46
CA LEU A 667 -20.49 6.90 20.17
C LEU A 667 -21.53 6.12 19.35
N LYS A 668 -22.08 6.72 18.29
CA LYS A 668 -23.11 6.12 17.41
C LYS A 668 -22.51 5.45 16.18
N THR A 669 -21.27 5.77 15.82
CA THR A 669 -20.61 5.20 14.64
C THR A 669 -20.11 3.78 14.92
N ASP A 670 -19.96 2.98 13.87
CA ASP A 670 -19.40 1.63 13.97
C ASP A 670 -18.00 1.63 14.60
N LEU A 671 -17.62 0.52 15.24
CA LEU A 671 -16.32 0.39 15.90
C LEU A 671 -15.14 0.49 14.91
N THR A 672 -15.36 0.26 13.63
CA THR A 672 -14.33 0.38 12.59
C THR A 672 -14.62 1.53 11.62
N ALA A 673 -15.52 2.45 11.97
CA ALA A 673 -15.81 3.62 11.15
C ALA A 673 -14.58 4.53 11.02
N ARG A 674 -14.43 5.18 9.86
CA ARG A 674 -13.27 6.04 9.56
C ARG A 674 -13.11 7.17 10.58
N ASP A 675 -14.16 7.93 10.86
CA ASP A 675 -14.10 9.08 11.78
C ASP A 675 -13.53 8.67 13.15
N ARG A 676 -13.84 7.44 13.59
CA ARG A 676 -13.32 6.88 14.83
C ARG A 676 -11.84 6.55 14.77
N VAL A 677 -11.40 5.95 13.66
CA VAL A 677 -9.99 5.67 13.40
C VAL A 677 -9.19 6.98 13.37
N ASP A 678 -9.71 8.00 12.68
CA ASP A 678 -9.06 9.30 12.54
C ASP A 678 -8.93 10.02 13.89
N VAL A 679 -9.99 10.03 14.71
CA VAL A 679 -9.93 10.57 16.08
C VAL A 679 -8.89 9.83 16.93
N PHE A 680 -8.80 8.50 16.84
CA PHE A 680 -7.82 7.71 17.59
C PHE A 680 -6.38 7.97 17.12
N ILE A 681 -6.17 8.16 15.82
CA ILE A 681 -4.87 8.56 15.26
C ILE A 681 -4.50 9.98 15.71
N ALA A 682 -5.43 10.92 15.70
CA ALA A 682 -5.23 12.29 16.17
C ALA A 682 -4.82 12.33 17.67
N TRP A 683 -5.53 11.59 18.52
CA TRP A 683 -5.13 11.43 19.93
C TRP A 683 -3.78 10.75 20.08
N SER A 684 -3.46 9.77 19.23
CA SER A 684 -2.16 9.12 19.25
C SER A 684 -1.02 10.10 18.92
N LEU A 685 -1.24 10.99 17.96
CA LEU A 685 -0.30 12.04 17.59
C LEU A 685 -0.11 13.03 18.76
N LEU A 686 -1.19 13.56 19.31
CA LEU A 686 -1.17 14.51 20.43
C LEU A 686 -0.45 13.95 21.66
N LEU A 687 -0.77 12.71 22.06
CA LEU A 687 -0.13 12.06 23.22
C LEU A 687 1.35 11.78 22.98
N SER A 688 1.71 11.38 21.75
CA SER A 688 3.12 11.15 21.38
C SER A 688 3.93 12.44 21.45
N HIS A 689 3.36 13.57 21.02
CA HIS A 689 3.98 14.89 21.19
C HIS A 689 4.10 15.32 22.65
N LEU A 690 3.07 15.13 23.46
CA LEU A 690 3.12 15.44 24.89
C LEU A 690 4.21 14.63 25.63
N GLN A 691 4.51 13.43 25.14
CA GLN A 691 5.59 12.59 25.64
C GLN A 691 6.98 13.09 25.22
N THR A 692 7.15 13.62 24.01
CA THR A 692 8.45 14.14 23.54
C THR A 692 8.80 15.52 24.10
N LEU A 693 7.78 16.32 24.46
CA LEU A 693 7.99 17.65 25.05
C LEU A 693 8.61 17.59 26.46
N PRO A 694 9.68 18.38 26.74
CA PRO A 694 10.27 18.50 28.06
C PRO A 694 9.24 18.91 29.12
N ALA A 695 9.38 18.38 30.35
CA ALA A 695 8.46 18.66 31.45
C ALA A 695 8.38 20.15 31.83
N SER A 696 9.43 20.93 31.55
CA SER A 696 9.51 22.37 31.81
C SER A 696 9.06 23.25 30.65
N SER A 697 8.58 22.68 29.55
CA SER A 697 8.15 23.48 28.38
C SER A 697 6.82 24.19 28.63
N SER A 698 6.74 25.48 28.31
CA SER A 698 5.49 26.24 28.37
C SER A 698 4.42 25.63 27.47
N ILE A 699 4.83 25.20 26.26
CA ILE A 699 3.96 24.55 25.26
C ILE A 699 3.22 23.35 25.86
N LYS A 700 3.92 22.49 26.62
CA LYS A 700 3.27 21.35 27.28
C LYS A 700 2.24 21.80 28.31
N GLY A 701 2.54 22.84 29.10
CA GLY A 701 1.58 23.45 30.03
C GLY A 701 0.35 23.99 29.31
N ASP A 702 0.55 24.69 28.21
CA ASP A 702 -0.52 25.32 27.43
C ASP A 702 -1.43 24.27 26.76
N VAL A 703 -0.85 23.22 26.17
CA VAL A 703 -1.62 22.11 25.59
C VAL A 703 -2.40 21.35 26.66
N LEU A 704 -1.81 21.11 27.83
CA LEU A 704 -2.52 20.49 28.96
C LEU A 704 -3.69 21.35 29.43
N GLN A 705 -3.51 22.66 29.49
CA GLN A 705 -4.58 23.60 29.83
C GLN A 705 -5.69 23.60 28.77
N TYR A 706 -5.33 23.62 27.49
CA TYR A 706 -6.28 23.52 26.38
C TYR A 706 -7.13 22.24 26.49
N ILE A 707 -6.51 21.08 26.72
CA ILE A 707 -7.25 19.81 26.90
C ILE A 707 -8.21 19.89 28.09
N GLN A 708 -7.78 20.50 29.20
CA GLN A 708 -8.64 20.65 30.38
C GLN A 708 -9.81 21.60 30.18
N GLU A 709 -9.68 22.62 29.34
CA GLU A 709 -10.69 23.67 29.15
C GLU A 709 -11.64 23.40 27.97
N LYS A 710 -11.13 22.85 26.86
CA LYS A 710 -11.85 22.73 25.59
C LYS A 710 -12.35 21.33 25.28
N VAL A 711 -11.69 20.30 25.81
CA VAL A 711 -11.94 18.91 25.41
C VAL A 711 -12.80 18.19 26.45
N SER A 712 -13.86 17.53 25.98
CA SER A 712 -14.70 16.70 26.84
C SER A 712 -13.98 15.40 27.25
N PRO A 713 -13.97 15.02 28.55
CA PRO A 713 -13.44 13.75 28.99
C PRO A 713 -14.18 12.51 28.48
N CYS A 714 -15.35 12.69 27.83
CA CYS A 714 -16.16 11.59 27.30
C CYS A 714 -15.49 10.77 26.19
N ILE A 715 -14.39 11.22 25.57
CA ILE A 715 -13.63 10.40 24.62
C ILE A 715 -13.24 9.03 25.20
N LEU A 716 -13.06 8.96 26.52
CA LEU A 716 -12.79 7.72 27.24
C LEU A 716 -13.97 6.73 27.17
N ASP A 717 -15.22 7.20 27.04
CA ASP A 717 -16.37 6.33 26.79
C ASP A 717 -16.24 5.62 25.44
N CYS A 718 -15.80 6.34 24.39
CA CYS A 718 -15.53 5.74 23.07
C CYS A 718 -14.40 4.71 23.14
N ILE A 719 -13.34 5.01 23.89
CA ILE A 719 -12.22 4.07 24.11
C ILE A 719 -12.73 2.78 24.78
N PHE A 720 -13.56 2.90 25.82
CA PHE A 720 -14.10 1.73 26.53
C PHE A 720 -15.21 0.98 25.76
N GLN A 721 -15.74 1.50 24.65
CA GLN A 721 -16.54 0.70 23.71
C GLN A 721 -15.70 -0.39 23.01
N HIS A 722 -14.38 -0.20 22.86
CA HIS A 722 -13.45 -1.19 22.29
C HIS A 722 -12.85 -2.15 23.32
N ILE A 723 -13.04 -1.84 24.61
CA ILE A 723 -12.50 -2.63 25.70
C ILE A 723 -13.69 -3.24 26.44
N PRO A 724 -14.16 -4.44 26.04
CA PRO A 724 -15.33 -5.05 26.66
C PRO A 724 -15.00 -5.55 28.06
N VAL A 725 -15.05 -4.64 29.04
CA VAL A 725 -14.79 -4.98 30.45
C VAL A 725 -16.07 -5.58 31.05
N LYS A 726 -16.15 -6.91 31.16
CA LYS A 726 -17.29 -7.58 31.81
C LYS A 726 -17.38 -7.18 33.29
N ALA A 727 -18.59 -6.98 33.78
CA ALA A 727 -18.87 -6.82 35.20
C ALA A 727 -18.59 -8.14 35.92
N ALA A 728 -17.54 -8.18 36.75
CA ALA A 728 -17.41 -9.27 37.70
C ALA A 728 -18.57 -9.17 38.70
N ALA A 729 -19.41 -10.21 38.77
CA ALA A 729 -20.51 -10.24 39.72
C ALA A 729 -19.97 -10.04 41.15
N PRO A 730 -20.65 -9.26 42.01
CA PRO A 730 -20.14 -8.88 43.33
C PRO A 730 -20.04 -10.05 44.33
N ASN A 731 -20.41 -11.28 43.95
CA ASN A 731 -20.36 -12.45 44.81
C ASN A 731 -19.57 -13.62 44.19
N GLY A 732 -18.36 -13.84 44.73
CA GLY A 732 -17.81 -15.15 45.08
C GLY A 732 -17.65 -16.22 43.98
N LYS A 733 -16.46 -16.28 43.38
CA LYS A 733 -15.53 -17.43 43.30
C LYS A 733 -14.54 -17.17 42.16
N LYS A 734 -13.23 -17.27 42.45
CA LYS A 734 -12.17 -17.30 41.44
C LYS A 734 -12.43 -18.49 40.50
N LYS A 735 -13.15 -18.24 39.41
CA LYS A 735 -13.13 -19.06 38.22
C LYS A 735 -12.52 -18.16 37.17
N ASP A 736 -11.35 -18.55 36.66
CA ASP A 736 -10.63 -17.82 35.61
C ASP A 736 -11.61 -17.52 34.48
N THR A 737 -12.11 -16.29 34.48
CA THR A 737 -13.05 -15.83 33.48
C THR A 737 -12.16 -15.32 32.38
N GLU A 738 -11.90 -16.17 31.38
CA GLU A 738 -11.15 -15.79 30.19
C GLU A 738 -11.70 -14.45 29.66
N LEU A 739 -10.81 -13.46 29.57
CA LEU A 739 -11.13 -12.16 29.00
C LEU A 739 -11.54 -12.38 27.54
N ALA A 740 -12.43 -11.53 27.04
CA ALA A 740 -12.65 -11.48 25.59
C ALA A 740 -11.33 -11.15 24.89
N PRO A 741 -11.07 -11.68 23.68
CA PRO A 741 -9.79 -11.48 22.99
C PRO A 741 -9.48 -9.99 22.78
N GLU A 742 -10.49 -9.15 22.55
CA GLU A 742 -10.35 -7.69 22.45
C GLU A 742 -9.93 -7.07 23.78
N ALA A 743 -10.52 -7.51 24.89
CA ALA A 743 -10.16 -7.00 26.22
C ALA A 743 -8.74 -7.42 26.64
N GLU A 744 -8.31 -8.63 26.27
CA GLU A 744 -6.94 -9.09 26.50
C GLU A 744 -5.92 -8.31 25.64
N ALA A 745 -6.22 -8.10 24.36
CA ALA A 745 -5.39 -7.30 23.47
C ALA A 745 -5.25 -5.85 23.97
N ALA A 746 -6.36 -5.22 24.35
CA ALA A 746 -6.37 -3.89 24.95
C ALA A 746 -5.60 -3.83 26.28
N ALA A 747 -5.73 -4.84 27.13
CA ALA A 747 -5.02 -4.94 28.40
C ALA A 747 -3.50 -5.01 28.21
N LYS A 748 -3.05 -5.90 27.31
CA LYS A 748 -1.63 -6.03 26.94
C LYS A 748 -1.11 -4.75 26.31
N ALA A 749 -1.90 -4.13 25.45
CA ALA A 749 -1.55 -2.87 24.79
C ALA A 749 -1.42 -1.70 25.78
N SER A 750 -2.36 -1.56 26.71
CA SER A 750 -2.32 -0.55 27.78
C SER A 750 -1.03 -0.67 28.61
N LYS A 751 -0.74 -1.89 29.08
CA LYS A 751 0.44 -2.18 29.90
C LYS A 751 1.74 -1.86 29.16
N ASN A 752 1.84 -2.33 27.92
CA ASN A 752 3.04 -2.16 27.11
C ASN A 752 3.25 -0.68 26.73
N ALA A 753 2.20 0.04 26.32
CA ALA A 753 2.29 1.46 25.99
C ALA A 753 2.76 2.31 27.19
N ILE A 754 2.26 2.01 28.39
CA ILE A 754 2.73 2.68 29.63
C ILE A 754 4.22 2.39 29.87
N ALA A 755 4.66 1.15 29.65
CA ALA A 755 6.03 0.73 29.92
C ALA A 755 7.04 1.25 28.87
N THR A 756 6.66 1.29 27.60
CA THR A 756 7.52 1.75 26.49
C THR A 756 7.38 3.24 26.19
N CYS A 757 6.35 3.91 26.74
CA CYS A 757 5.95 5.28 26.41
C CYS A 757 5.76 5.51 24.90
N SER A 758 5.24 4.51 24.17
CA SER A 758 5.11 4.58 22.71
C SER A 758 3.80 3.99 22.19
N LEU A 759 3.16 4.72 21.27
CA LEU A 759 1.96 4.29 20.54
C LEU A 759 2.27 3.73 19.15
N LEU A 760 3.49 3.96 18.64
CA LEU A 760 3.89 3.62 17.27
C LEU A 760 3.66 2.14 16.90
N PRO A 761 3.96 1.14 17.75
CA PRO A 761 3.76 -0.27 17.39
C PRO A 761 2.29 -0.63 17.12
N TYR A 762 1.35 0.07 17.75
CA TYR A 762 -0.10 -0.15 17.59
C TYR A 762 -0.62 0.49 16.31
N LEU A 763 0.00 1.59 15.86
CA LEU A 763 -0.30 2.21 14.58
C LEU A 763 0.29 1.41 13.41
N GLU A 764 1.52 0.88 13.56
CA GLU A 764 2.14 -0.02 12.55
C GLU A 764 1.32 -1.29 12.31
N SER A 765 0.61 -1.77 13.34
CA SER A 765 -0.21 -2.98 13.31
C SER A 765 -1.72 -2.72 13.19
N LEU A 766 -2.12 -1.47 12.98
CA LEU A 766 -3.53 -1.08 12.90
C LEU A 766 -4.21 -1.63 11.63
N TRP A 767 -3.45 -1.85 10.54
CA TRP A 767 -3.97 -2.35 9.27
C TRP A 767 -3.75 -3.86 9.06
N PRO A 768 -4.73 -4.59 8.47
CA PRO A 768 -6.06 -4.11 8.09
C PRO A 768 -6.92 -3.75 9.32
N ILE A 769 -7.76 -2.71 9.19
CA ILE A 769 -8.59 -2.19 10.29
C ILE A 769 -9.57 -3.28 10.73
N GLY A 770 -9.37 -3.80 11.93
CA GLY A 770 -10.23 -4.78 12.57
C GLY A 770 -10.55 -4.44 14.02
N THR A 771 -11.53 -5.13 14.60
CA THR A 771 -11.95 -4.90 15.99
C THR A 771 -10.82 -5.14 17.00
N LEU A 772 -9.96 -6.14 16.74
CA LEU A 772 -8.82 -6.48 17.59
C LEU A 772 -7.70 -5.41 17.53
N GLN A 773 -7.42 -4.91 16.33
CA GLN A 773 -6.46 -3.83 16.09
C GLN A 773 -6.94 -2.54 16.76
N MET A 774 -8.22 -2.20 16.58
CA MET A 774 -8.85 -1.06 17.23
C MET A 774 -8.86 -1.21 18.76
N ALA A 775 -9.11 -2.41 19.30
CA ALA A 775 -9.03 -2.66 20.74
C ALA A 775 -7.60 -2.50 21.28
N SER A 776 -6.59 -2.94 20.53
CA SER A 776 -5.17 -2.75 20.88
C SER A 776 -4.82 -1.26 20.90
N LEU A 777 -5.24 -0.50 19.89
CA LEU A 777 -5.04 0.96 19.85
C LEU A 777 -5.80 1.69 20.97
N ALA A 778 -7.06 1.31 21.24
CA ALA A 778 -7.86 1.89 22.31
C ALA A 778 -7.20 1.64 23.69
N GLY A 779 -6.71 0.42 23.93
CA GLY A 779 -5.95 0.09 25.14
C GLY A 779 -4.67 0.91 25.26
N SER A 780 -3.87 1.01 24.20
CA SER A 780 -2.63 1.81 24.24
C SER A 780 -2.91 3.30 24.46
N LEU A 781 -3.97 3.85 23.84
CA LEU A 781 -4.46 5.21 24.08
C LEU A 781 -4.87 5.41 25.54
N TYR A 782 -5.68 4.51 26.10
CA TYR A 782 -6.05 4.57 27.52
C TYR A 782 -4.81 4.56 28.43
N GLY A 783 -3.87 3.67 28.15
CA GLY A 783 -2.60 3.55 28.86
C GLY A 783 -1.77 4.85 28.82
N MET A 784 -1.68 5.49 27.65
CA MET A 784 -0.95 6.76 27.52
C MET A 784 -1.71 7.94 28.13
N MET A 785 -3.04 8.00 27.98
CA MET A 785 -3.87 9.03 28.61
C MET A 785 -3.79 8.96 30.13
N ILE A 786 -3.81 7.76 30.73
CA ILE A 786 -3.73 7.64 32.19
C ILE A 786 -2.34 8.01 32.73
N ARG A 787 -1.28 7.83 31.93
CA ARG A 787 0.10 8.22 32.26
C ARG A 787 0.32 9.73 32.11
N LEU A 788 -0.11 10.31 30.99
CA LEU A 788 0.17 11.70 30.61
C LEU A 788 -0.88 12.70 31.08
N LEU A 789 -2.14 12.27 31.19
CA LEU A 789 -3.31 13.10 31.50
C LEU A 789 -4.11 12.52 32.70
N PRO A 790 -3.47 12.22 33.85
CA PRO A 790 -4.16 11.54 34.95
C PRO A 790 -5.31 12.35 35.56
N SER A 791 -5.20 13.69 35.56
CA SER A 791 -6.26 14.60 36.00
C SER A 791 -7.50 14.55 35.09
N PHE A 792 -7.29 14.50 33.77
CA PHE A 792 -8.35 14.35 32.76
C PHE A 792 -9.10 13.02 32.93
N VAL A 793 -8.36 11.91 33.05
CA VAL A 793 -8.93 10.57 33.24
C VAL A 793 -9.69 10.46 34.56
N ARG A 794 -9.17 11.05 35.66
CA ARG A 794 -9.89 11.07 36.94
C ARG A 794 -11.19 11.84 36.85
N THR A 795 -11.18 13.00 36.20
CA THR A 795 -12.38 13.83 36.03
C THR A 795 -13.46 13.04 35.32
N TRP A 796 -13.14 12.38 34.20
CA TRP A 796 -14.05 11.42 33.55
C TRP A 796 -14.55 10.33 34.51
N PHE A 797 -13.63 9.60 35.15
CA PHE A 797 -13.98 8.45 36.00
C PHE A 797 -14.94 8.84 37.14
N THR A 798 -14.73 10.02 37.75
CA THR A 798 -15.61 10.53 38.82
C THR A 798 -16.99 10.97 38.33
N THR A 799 -17.15 11.25 37.04
CA THR A 799 -18.45 11.61 36.44
C THR A 799 -19.27 10.41 35.97
N LEU A 800 -18.68 9.20 35.96
CA LEU A 800 -19.38 7.97 35.58
C LEU A 800 -20.55 7.67 36.52
N ARG A 801 -21.74 7.50 35.94
CA ARG A 801 -22.98 7.18 36.70
C ARG A 801 -23.17 5.68 36.88
N ASP A 802 -22.76 4.87 35.91
CA ASP A 802 -22.87 3.42 35.98
C ASP A 802 -21.81 2.85 36.93
N ARG A 803 -22.29 2.37 38.09
CA ARG A 803 -21.45 1.78 39.13
C ARG A 803 -20.81 0.46 38.68
N SER A 804 -21.50 -0.32 37.84
CA SER A 804 -20.98 -1.59 37.35
C SER A 804 -19.80 -1.34 36.40
N LEU A 805 -19.99 -0.44 35.43
CA LEU A 805 -18.94 -0.02 34.52
C LEU A 805 -17.75 0.60 35.26
N SER A 806 -18.02 1.49 36.23
CA SER A 806 -16.97 2.12 37.05
C SER A 806 -16.12 1.08 37.81
N TYR A 807 -16.77 0.06 38.38
CA TYR A 807 -16.06 -1.04 39.06
C TYR A 807 -15.21 -1.87 38.09
N SER A 808 -15.77 -2.19 36.93
CA SER A 808 -15.07 -2.90 35.86
C SER A 808 -13.82 -2.15 35.40
N ILE A 809 -13.94 -0.86 35.11
CA ILE A 809 -12.81 0.01 34.74
C ILE A 809 -11.77 0.03 35.86
N GLU A 810 -12.19 0.25 37.11
CA GLU A 810 -11.28 0.26 38.25
C GLU A 810 -10.50 -1.05 38.40
N SER A 811 -11.17 -2.19 38.20
CA SER A 811 -10.54 -3.52 38.20
C SER A 811 -9.54 -3.68 37.05
N PHE A 812 -9.91 -3.26 35.84
CA PHE A 812 -9.05 -3.30 34.66
C PHE A 812 -7.77 -2.47 34.89
N THR A 813 -7.92 -1.23 35.34
CA THR A 813 -6.80 -0.31 35.61
C THR A 813 -5.90 -0.87 36.69
N LYS A 814 -6.46 -1.35 37.80
CA LYS A 814 -5.71 -1.96 38.90
C LYS A 814 -4.85 -3.14 38.45
N GLN A 815 -5.36 -3.96 37.53
CA GLN A 815 -4.67 -5.16 37.09
C GLN A 815 -3.61 -4.88 36.02
N TRP A 816 -3.89 -4.00 35.07
CA TRP A 816 -3.06 -3.86 33.85
C TRP A 816 -2.31 -2.54 33.75
N CYS A 817 -2.87 -1.44 34.25
CA CYS A 817 -2.31 -0.09 34.08
C CYS A 817 -1.56 0.42 35.31
N SER A 818 -2.12 0.23 36.51
CA SER A 818 -1.52 0.73 37.76
C SER A 818 -0.15 0.11 38.09
N PRO A 819 0.11 -1.19 37.88
CA PRO A 819 1.41 -1.77 38.25
C PRO A 819 2.62 -1.11 37.58
N PRO A 820 2.68 -0.89 36.25
CA PRO A 820 3.82 -0.19 35.64
C PRO A 820 3.92 1.29 36.08
N LEU A 821 2.79 1.99 36.31
CA LEU A 821 2.80 3.38 36.79
C LEU A 821 3.37 3.49 38.22
N LEU A 822 2.94 2.61 39.12
CA LEU A 822 3.42 2.56 40.50
C LEU A 822 4.92 2.25 40.55
N LEU A 823 5.39 1.30 39.73
CA LEU A 823 6.80 0.96 39.65
C LEU A 823 7.65 2.14 39.17
N ASP A 824 7.16 2.90 38.19
CA ASP A 824 7.83 4.10 37.68
C ASP A 824 7.91 5.19 38.76
N GLU A 825 6.80 5.53 39.43
CA GLU A 825 6.78 6.51 40.54
C GLU A 825 7.74 6.12 41.67
N PHE A 826 7.72 4.86 42.09
CA PHE A 826 8.63 4.38 43.14
C PHE A 826 10.10 4.41 42.73
N SER A 827 10.39 4.19 41.45
CA SER A 827 11.76 4.24 40.92
C SER A 827 12.24 5.68 40.83
N GLN A 828 11.41 6.59 40.30
CA GLN A 828 11.70 8.02 40.25
C GLN A 828 11.96 8.62 41.64
N VAL A 829 11.16 8.25 42.64
CA VAL A 829 11.39 8.70 44.04
C VAL A 829 12.73 8.19 44.57
N LYS A 830 13.07 6.92 44.33
CA LYS A 830 14.34 6.34 44.79
C LYS A 830 15.56 6.96 44.11
N GLU A 831 15.44 7.33 42.83
CA GLU A 831 16.54 7.86 42.04
C GLU A 831 16.75 9.37 42.21
N SER A 832 15.67 10.14 42.39
CA SER A 832 15.74 11.61 42.39
C SER A 832 15.70 12.25 43.78
N VAL A 833 15.31 11.49 44.82
CA VAL A 833 15.19 12.02 46.19
C VAL A 833 16.32 11.47 47.05
N TYR A 834 17.36 12.28 47.24
CA TYR A 834 18.51 11.93 48.06
C TYR A 834 18.26 12.21 49.54
N GLY A 835 18.66 11.25 50.38
CA GLY A 835 18.73 11.46 51.83
C GLY A 835 19.93 12.32 52.21
N ASP A 836 19.79 13.07 53.31
CA ASP A 836 20.87 13.76 54.00
C ASP A 836 20.85 13.38 55.49
N GLU A 837 21.71 13.99 56.32
CA GLU A 837 21.74 13.69 57.76
C GLU A 837 20.40 13.96 58.47
N ASN A 838 19.61 14.88 57.93
CA ASN A 838 18.34 15.34 58.50
C ASN A 838 17.12 14.77 57.75
N PHE A 839 17.31 13.99 56.68
CA PHE A 839 16.23 13.58 55.79
C PHE A 839 16.46 12.19 55.20
N SER A 840 15.46 11.33 55.29
CA SER A 840 15.50 9.98 54.72
C SER A 840 14.18 9.62 54.05
N VAL A 841 14.24 8.82 52.99
CA VAL A 841 13.06 8.33 52.27
C VAL A 841 13.14 6.83 52.12
N SER A 842 12.04 6.14 52.42
CA SER A 842 11.89 4.71 52.24
C SER A 842 10.63 4.40 51.44
N VAL A 843 10.72 3.40 50.56
CA VAL A 843 9.63 3.02 49.66
C VAL A 843 9.21 1.58 49.94
N ASN A 844 7.95 1.39 50.31
CA ASN A 844 7.34 0.09 50.55
C ASN A 844 6.42 -0.28 49.37
N ARG A 845 6.96 -1.11 48.46
CA ARG A 845 6.25 -1.55 47.25
C ARG A 845 5.04 -2.43 47.54
N SER A 846 5.06 -3.21 48.62
CA SER A 846 3.98 -4.15 48.95
C SER A 846 2.74 -3.45 49.53
N ALA A 847 2.96 -2.36 50.27
CA ALA A 847 1.88 -1.54 50.83
C ALA A 847 1.47 -0.36 49.92
N PHE A 848 2.20 -0.12 48.84
CA PHE A 848 2.11 1.08 47.99
C PHE A 848 2.32 2.39 48.78
N GLU A 849 3.31 2.39 49.68
CA GLU A 849 3.57 3.51 50.59
C GLU A 849 4.98 4.06 50.41
N ILE A 850 5.12 5.39 50.54
CA ILE A 850 6.39 6.10 50.60
C ILE A 850 6.44 6.81 51.95
N VAL A 851 7.51 6.60 52.71
CA VAL A 851 7.72 7.25 54.01
C VAL A 851 8.92 8.18 53.90
N ALA A 852 8.70 9.47 54.10
CA ALA A 852 9.74 10.48 54.17
C ALA A 852 9.85 11.01 55.60
N THR A 853 11.02 10.85 56.21
CA THR A 853 11.31 11.28 57.58
C THR A 853 12.28 12.44 57.54
N TYR A 854 11.88 13.57 58.11
CA TYR A 854 12.73 14.73 58.33
C TYR A 854 12.97 14.91 59.83
N LYS A 855 14.22 15.08 60.26
CA LYS A 855 14.61 15.25 61.66
C LYS A 855 15.77 16.24 61.77
N LYS A 856 15.59 17.30 62.54
CA LYS A 856 16.63 18.30 62.85
C LYS A 856 16.53 18.68 64.33
N GLU A 857 17.60 18.44 65.09
CA GLU A 857 17.65 18.65 66.54
C GLU A 857 16.53 17.88 67.30
N GLU A 858 15.73 18.57 68.15
CA GLU A 858 14.58 18.01 68.87
C GLU A 858 13.28 17.98 68.04
N THR A 859 13.32 18.48 66.80
CA THR A 859 12.16 18.56 65.92
C THR A 859 12.22 17.50 64.81
N GLY A 860 11.07 16.92 64.46
CA GLY A 860 11.02 15.93 63.40
C GLY A 860 9.60 15.58 62.95
N ILE A 861 9.46 15.16 61.70
CA ILE A 861 8.18 14.82 61.09
C ILE A 861 8.31 13.58 60.19
N ASP A 862 7.33 12.68 60.29
CA ASP A 862 7.21 11.51 59.42
C ASP A 862 6.00 11.68 58.50
N LEU A 863 6.27 11.82 57.22
CA LEU A 863 5.31 11.94 56.15
C LEU A 863 5.10 10.56 55.48
N VAL A 864 3.85 10.11 55.39
CA VAL A 864 3.47 8.88 54.71
C VAL A 864 2.57 9.21 53.52
N ILE A 865 2.99 8.82 52.33
CA ILE A 865 2.25 8.98 51.07
C ILE A 865 1.81 7.58 50.62
N ARG A 866 0.50 7.32 50.59
CA ARG A 866 -0.08 6.04 50.13
C ARG A 866 -0.72 6.19 48.76
N LEU A 867 -0.22 5.43 47.79
CA LEU A 867 -0.79 5.39 46.45
C LEU A 867 -1.89 4.31 46.41
N PRO A 868 -3.07 4.59 45.83
CA PRO A 868 -4.14 3.60 45.72
C PRO A 868 -3.76 2.48 44.76
N SER A 869 -4.30 1.27 44.97
CA SER A 869 -4.04 0.13 44.06
C SER A 869 -4.54 0.34 42.63
N CYS A 870 -5.46 1.29 42.42
CA CYS A 870 -5.98 1.73 41.12
C CYS A 870 -5.41 3.10 40.70
N TYR A 871 -4.21 3.46 41.17
CA TYR A 871 -3.52 4.69 40.80
C TYR A 871 -3.46 4.85 39.26
N PRO A 872 -3.74 6.04 38.70
CA PRO A 872 -4.10 7.31 39.35
C PRO A 872 -5.62 7.59 39.46
N LEU A 873 -6.52 6.61 39.27
CA LEU A 873 -7.97 6.89 39.27
C LEU A 873 -8.45 7.49 40.60
N ARG A 874 -7.99 6.95 41.73
CA ARG A 874 -8.23 7.52 43.05
C ARG A 874 -7.10 8.43 43.48
N HIS A 875 -7.41 9.36 44.39
CA HIS A 875 -6.42 10.27 44.93
C HIS A 875 -5.39 9.54 45.79
N VAL A 876 -4.18 10.09 45.83
CA VAL A 876 -3.12 9.70 46.76
C VAL A 876 -3.48 10.23 48.15
N ASP A 877 -3.29 9.40 49.15
CA ASP A 877 -3.50 9.76 50.55
C ASP A 877 -2.17 10.19 51.17
N VAL A 878 -2.19 11.31 51.87
CA VAL A 878 -1.02 11.89 52.51
C VAL A 878 -1.32 12.05 53.99
N GLU A 879 -0.48 11.48 54.83
CA GLU A 879 -0.64 11.47 56.29
C GLU A 879 0.66 11.90 56.97
N CYS A 880 0.52 12.56 58.12
CA CYS A 880 1.63 12.80 59.05
C CYS A 880 1.45 11.88 60.25
N THR A 881 2.37 10.93 60.45
CA THR A 881 2.25 9.90 61.51
C THR A 881 2.98 10.28 62.79
N ARG A 882 4.01 11.12 62.70
CA ARG A 882 4.79 11.62 63.83
C ARG A 882 5.12 13.09 63.59
N SER A 883 4.89 13.95 64.58
CA SER A 883 5.34 15.34 64.59
C SER A 883 5.90 15.68 65.98
N LEU A 884 7.20 15.92 66.06
CA LEU A 884 7.93 16.32 67.28
C LEU A 884 8.34 17.78 67.12
N GLY A 885 8.01 18.62 68.10
CA GLY A 885 8.39 20.04 68.12
C GLY A 885 7.67 20.94 67.10
N ILE A 886 6.61 20.44 66.44
CA ILE A 886 5.80 21.18 65.47
C ILE A 886 4.37 21.29 65.99
N SER A 887 3.76 22.48 65.94
CA SER A 887 2.37 22.66 66.37
C SER A 887 1.38 21.98 65.41
N GLU A 888 0.27 21.45 65.94
CA GLU A 888 -0.75 20.74 65.16
C GLU A 888 -1.32 21.60 64.02
N VAL A 889 -1.53 22.90 64.27
CA VAL A 889 -2.02 23.86 63.27
C VAL A 889 -1.05 24.00 62.10
N LYS A 890 0.25 24.05 62.38
CA LYS A 890 1.30 24.18 61.36
C LYS A 890 1.42 22.89 60.56
N CYS A 891 1.42 21.75 61.23
CA CYS A 891 1.41 20.42 60.61
C CYS A 891 0.21 20.27 59.66
N ARG A 892 -0.99 20.69 60.09
CA ARG A 892 -2.20 20.64 59.26
C ARG A 892 -2.12 21.53 58.03
N LYS A 893 -1.60 22.75 58.15
CA LYS A 893 -1.39 23.66 57.00
C LYS A 893 -0.43 23.07 55.97
N TRP A 894 0.68 22.50 56.41
CA TRP A 894 1.65 21.86 55.54
C TRP A 894 1.09 20.60 54.87
N LEU A 895 0.35 19.78 55.61
CA LEU A 895 -0.33 18.62 55.07
C LEU A 895 -1.37 19.01 54.00
N LEU A 896 -2.14 20.08 54.23
CA LEU A 896 -3.10 20.60 53.25
C LEU A 896 -2.39 21.08 51.97
N SER A 897 -1.27 21.79 52.10
CA SER A 897 -0.48 22.26 50.96
C SER A 897 0.05 21.10 50.11
N LEU A 898 0.66 20.10 50.77
CA LEU A 898 1.18 18.91 50.10
C LEU A 898 0.07 18.04 49.50
N THR A 899 -1.02 17.82 50.23
CA THR A 899 -2.18 17.06 49.73
C THR A 899 -2.79 17.73 48.51
N SER A 900 -2.91 19.06 48.52
CA SER A 900 -3.38 19.84 47.36
C SER A 900 -2.46 19.65 46.15
N PHE A 901 -1.14 19.70 46.35
CA PHE A 901 -0.15 19.49 45.29
C PHE A 901 -0.19 18.09 44.69
N VAL A 902 -0.23 17.05 45.53
CA VAL A 902 -0.26 15.65 45.05
C VAL A 902 -1.62 15.32 44.41
N ARG A 903 -2.72 15.95 44.86
CA ARG A 903 -4.07 15.70 44.30
C ARG A 903 -4.35 16.43 43.00
N SER A 904 -3.71 17.57 42.73
CA SER A 904 -3.86 18.31 41.47
C SER A 904 -3.24 17.59 40.27
N GLN A 905 -2.48 16.51 40.51
CA GLN A 905 -1.90 15.55 39.54
C GLN A 905 -1.62 16.11 38.15
N ASN A 906 -0.63 17.02 38.11
CA ASN A 906 0.26 17.27 36.98
C ASN A 906 1.74 17.31 37.46
N GLY A 907 2.04 16.82 38.67
CA GLY A 907 3.38 16.85 39.28
C GLY A 907 3.81 15.48 39.83
N ALA A 908 5.07 15.11 39.61
CA ALA A 908 5.64 13.84 40.06
C ALA A 908 5.72 13.77 41.60
N ILE A 909 5.51 12.59 42.19
CA ILE A 909 5.56 12.42 43.66
C ILE A 909 6.93 12.78 44.21
N ALA A 910 8.00 12.51 43.45
CA ALA A 910 9.35 12.92 43.81
C ALA A 910 9.51 14.44 43.95
N GLU A 911 8.88 15.23 43.07
CA GLU A 911 8.88 16.70 43.15
C GLU A 911 8.14 17.18 44.40
N ALA A 912 7.03 16.52 44.74
CA ALA A 912 6.25 16.82 45.95
C ALA A 912 7.13 16.66 47.20
N ILE A 913 7.87 15.56 47.28
CA ILE A 913 8.77 15.26 48.40
C ILE A 913 9.94 16.25 48.45
N ARG A 914 10.55 16.59 47.31
CA ARG A 914 11.65 17.57 47.24
C ARG A 914 11.20 18.97 47.65
N THR A 915 10.06 19.42 47.13
CA THR A 915 9.47 20.71 47.51
C THR A 915 9.10 20.73 48.99
N TRP A 916 8.56 19.63 49.52
CA TRP A 916 8.28 19.48 50.95
C TRP A 916 9.55 19.60 51.80
N LYS A 917 10.61 18.86 51.47
CA LYS A 917 11.90 18.95 52.16
C LYS A 917 12.46 20.39 52.13
N SER A 918 12.47 21.03 50.95
CA SER A 918 13.01 22.39 50.82
C SER A 918 12.19 23.44 51.57
N ASN A 919 10.87 23.27 51.66
CA ASN A 919 10.04 24.09 52.54
C ASN A 919 10.44 23.92 54.01
N PHE A 920 10.71 22.69 54.46
CA PHE A 920 11.19 22.46 55.82
C PHE A 920 12.55 23.12 56.06
N ASP A 921 13.51 22.96 55.15
CA ASP A 921 14.83 23.60 55.26
C ASP A 921 14.70 25.13 55.44
N LYS A 922 13.87 25.77 54.61
CA LYS A 922 13.65 27.24 54.63
C LYS A 922 12.88 27.74 55.85
N GLU A 923 12.02 26.91 56.43
CA GLU A 923 11.37 27.22 57.69
C GLU A 923 12.41 27.37 58.81
N PHE A 924 13.42 26.49 58.86
CA PHE A 924 14.52 26.63 59.82
C PHE A 924 15.43 27.83 59.55
N GLU A 925 15.43 28.35 58.32
CA GLU A 925 16.09 29.62 57.96
C GLU A 925 15.24 30.85 58.36
N GLY A 926 14.03 30.65 58.89
CA GLY A 926 13.13 31.72 59.35
C GLY A 926 12.30 32.37 58.25
N VAL A 927 12.12 31.69 57.11
CA VAL A 927 11.30 32.19 56.00
C VAL A 927 9.83 31.87 56.25
N GLU A 928 8.99 32.89 56.35
CA GLU A 928 7.54 32.74 56.54
C GLU A 928 6.84 32.14 55.30
N GLU A 929 5.82 31.31 55.52
CA GLU A 929 5.01 30.73 54.45
C GLU A 929 4.04 31.74 53.80
N CYS A 930 3.65 31.48 52.54
CA CYS A 930 2.60 32.25 51.89
C CYS A 930 1.23 31.93 52.52
N PRO A 931 0.47 32.92 53.01
CA PRO A 931 -0.82 32.66 53.66
C PRO A 931 -1.94 32.15 52.74
N ILE A 932 -1.78 32.25 51.42
CA ILE A 932 -2.77 31.77 50.44
C ILE A 932 -2.63 30.26 50.19
N CYS A 933 -1.40 29.79 49.94
CA CYS A 933 -1.14 28.38 49.56
C CYS A 933 -0.51 27.55 50.69
N TYR A 934 -0.23 28.17 51.84
CA TYR A 934 0.40 27.55 53.02
C TYR A 934 1.76 26.89 52.73
N SER A 935 2.49 27.40 51.74
CA SER A 935 3.80 26.91 51.30
C SER A 935 4.83 28.05 51.26
N ILE A 936 6.09 27.76 51.57
CA ILE A 936 7.20 28.72 51.41
C ILE A 936 7.63 28.80 49.94
N LEU A 937 7.75 27.66 49.27
CA LEU A 937 7.99 27.57 47.84
C LEU A 937 6.66 27.43 47.11
N HIS A 938 6.40 28.29 46.13
CA HIS A 938 5.24 28.11 45.27
C HIS A 938 5.37 26.82 44.47
N THR A 939 4.27 26.06 44.36
CA THR A 939 4.26 24.70 43.82
C THR A 939 4.59 24.57 42.33
N SER A 940 4.43 25.64 41.54
CA SER A 940 4.69 25.59 40.09
C SER A 940 5.95 26.29 39.62
N ASN A 941 6.46 27.27 40.38
CA ASN A 941 7.60 28.09 39.94
C ASN A 941 8.69 28.23 41.01
N HIS A 942 8.55 27.51 42.13
CA HIS A 942 9.50 27.46 43.26
C HIS A 942 9.94 28.85 43.76
N ASN A 943 9.10 29.87 43.58
CA ASN A 943 9.39 31.21 44.06
C ASN A 943 9.05 31.37 45.54
N LEU A 944 9.79 32.25 46.21
CA LEU A 944 9.52 32.68 47.59
C LEU A 944 8.39 33.73 47.65
N PRO A 945 7.66 33.82 48.77
CA PRO A 945 6.71 34.90 48.99
C PRO A 945 7.49 36.20 49.18
N ARG A 946 7.52 37.05 48.15
CA ARG A 946 8.25 38.33 48.15
C ARG A 946 7.33 39.55 48.24
N LEU A 947 6.06 39.41 47.86
CA LEU A 947 5.12 40.53 47.82
C LEU A 947 4.52 40.76 49.21
N ALA A 948 4.99 41.78 49.93
CA ALA A 948 4.50 42.12 51.26
C ALA A 948 3.33 43.11 51.20
N CYS A 949 2.26 42.83 51.94
CA CYS A 949 1.18 43.81 52.11
C CYS A 949 1.69 45.02 52.90
N LYS A 950 1.35 46.24 52.46
CA LYS A 950 1.79 47.48 53.14
C LYS A 950 1.25 47.59 54.58
N THR A 951 0.04 47.09 54.83
CA THR A 951 -0.67 47.16 56.12
C THR A 951 -0.23 46.05 57.06
N CYS A 952 -0.48 44.78 56.70
CA CYS A 952 -0.26 43.64 57.61
C CYS A 952 1.14 42.99 57.49
N LYS A 953 1.99 43.48 56.57
CA LYS A 953 3.38 43.03 56.32
C LYS A 953 3.59 41.57 55.92
N HIS A 954 2.56 40.74 55.91
CA HIS A 954 2.63 39.36 55.44
C HIS A 954 3.00 39.30 53.96
N LYS A 955 3.82 38.30 53.60
CA LYS A 955 4.35 38.11 52.24
C LYS A 955 3.54 37.05 51.48
N PHE A 956 3.37 37.27 50.18
CA PHE A 956 2.63 36.38 49.28
C PHE A 956 3.47 36.04 48.05
N HIS A 957 3.22 34.86 47.46
CA HIS A 957 3.68 34.56 46.11
C HIS A 957 2.94 35.43 45.10
N GLY A 958 3.64 35.93 44.09
CA GLY A 958 3.03 36.71 43.00
C GLY A 958 1.89 35.97 42.31
N ALA A 959 2.09 34.70 41.98
CA ALA A 959 1.09 33.86 41.32
C ALA A 959 -0.17 33.66 42.20
N CYS A 960 -0.01 33.37 43.50
CA CYS A 960 -1.13 33.21 44.41
C CYS A 960 -1.94 34.51 44.55
N LEU A 961 -1.24 35.65 44.69
CA LEU A 961 -1.87 36.95 44.87
C LEU A 961 -2.60 37.41 43.60
N TYR A 962 -1.98 37.21 42.43
CA TYR A 962 -2.60 37.51 41.14
C TYR A 962 -3.86 36.67 40.92
N LYS A 963 -3.76 35.35 41.15
CA LYS A 963 -4.92 34.45 41.08
C LYS A 963 -6.03 34.92 42.02
N TRP A 964 -5.70 35.27 43.26
CA TRP A 964 -6.67 35.81 44.22
C TRP A 964 -7.37 37.07 43.70
N PHE A 965 -6.64 38.06 43.19
CA PHE A 965 -7.24 39.28 42.63
C PHE A 965 -8.15 39.00 41.43
N SER A 966 -7.74 38.08 40.55
CA SER A 966 -8.55 37.68 39.39
C SER A 966 -9.84 36.95 39.79
N THR A 967 -9.82 36.15 40.85
CA THR A 967 -11.04 35.45 41.32
C THR A 967 -11.92 36.30 42.23
N SER A 968 -11.34 37.24 42.99
CA SER A 968 -12.08 38.09 43.91
C SER A 968 -12.63 39.37 43.26
N ASN A 969 -12.16 39.71 42.05
CA ASN A 969 -12.40 40.98 41.36
C ASN A 969 -12.01 42.22 42.20
N LYS A 970 -11.12 42.06 43.19
CA LYS A 970 -10.66 43.13 44.09
C LYS A 970 -9.18 43.01 44.38
N SER A 971 -8.43 44.11 44.26
CA SER A 971 -7.00 44.21 44.61
C SER A 971 -6.75 44.41 46.11
N THR A 972 -7.48 43.66 46.95
CA THR A 972 -7.41 43.75 48.42
C THR A 972 -6.65 42.57 49.02
N CYS A 973 -5.85 42.82 50.05
CA CYS A 973 -5.09 41.81 50.76
C CYS A 973 -6.02 40.70 51.31
N PRO A 974 -5.71 39.40 51.08
CA PRO A 974 -6.54 38.30 51.58
C PRO A 974 -6.72 38.27 53.11
N LEU A 975 -5.76 38.81 53.86
CA LEU A 975 -5.76 38.77 55.32
C LEU A 975 -6.43 39.98 55.96
N CYS A 976 -6.04 41.20 55.57
CA CYS A 976 -6.52 42.43 56.21
C CYS A 976 -7.52 43.22 55.38
N GLN A 977 -7.87 42.74 54.17
CA GLN A 977 -8.85 43.34 53.25
C GLN A 977 -8.56 44.80 52.83
N THR A 978 -7.39 45.33 53.15
CA THR A 978 -6.95 46.65 52.66
C THR A 978 -6.41 46.55 51.23
N PRO A 979 -6.51 47.62 50.41
CA PRO A 979 -5.83 47.69 49.11
C PRO A 979 -4.33 47.34 49.25
N PHE A 980 -3.82 46.52 48.31
CA PHE A 980 -2.50 45.89 48.44
C PHE A 980 -1.31 46.84 48.27
#